data_AF-A0A2N2NN73-F1
#
_entry.id   AF-A0A2N2NN73-F1
#
_cell.length_a   1.000
_cell.length_b   1.000
_cell.length_c   1.000
_cell.angle_alpha   90.00
_cell.angle_beta   90.00
_cell.angle_gamma   90.00
#
_symmetry.space_group_name_H-M   'P 1'
#
loop_
_entity.id
_entity.type
_entity.pdbx_description
1 polymer ?
#
loop_
_entity_poly.entity_id
_entity_poly.type
_entity_poly.pdbx_seq_one_letter_code
_entity_poly.pdbx_strand_id
1 'polypeptide(L)'
;MNEIDKLHQLGQSIWYDNIERRLLKNGEMERMIAAGEIRGVTSNPSIFQNAIAKSTDYDSAIQPMAWSDWDPGEIFFQLAIEDIQQTADLFLSLYQETNGGDGYVSLEVNPKLANDTEGTLTQAKELWERVNRKNLMIKIPATKEGLPAIRQAIAAGININITLIFSVSRYEEVIEAYLSGLEDRVKNNLPINNIASVASFFVSRVDTKVDSILETFLNDQKINQKQFLELRGKTAVANSRLAYELFEKVISTERFKQLASKGARIQRPLWASTSTKNQAYRDVIYVEELIGENTVNTMPPQTLDAFRDHGKAEIKIRINIVDAREIFSALDNLGIDMDDVTQALENEGVKSFEKAFVSLLETINHRKNSIQNKLPGLINVIKDRIDDLDKKQIITRIYERDASVWNENPSVSNEIPNRLGWLDAPFISLELIDEINKFRDEIVQEGFTHVLLLGMGGSSLAAEVLSLSFRGYSEGLNLSILDSTDPRQLKFAEENCPNGKTIYIVSSKSGGTTEVQAFLKYFYLQMQIFAGDEAGKYFIAITDPGTELSRQANELKFRKIFYADPSVGGRFSALTAFGLVPAALLGVEIETFLQKTKEFANTCRPGVATGRNPGLGLGVILAEAAQKGIDKLTIIAEEPYRSFGSWLEQLIAESSGKLGKGIVPIDIEPFVNIDIYSQDRIFVYLKNDGIFEQKINEIINAGHPVISYELNDPYELGLEFFRWEFATAVACAVLGVNAFDQPDVQDNKTRTKQKINEFLSFGKYNSGDPVWDNEKVTIFCNQTDLDLSDKKLNEILEIFLKLRKDGDYIAINAYLPRIPAIEKQLQDFRQLVLSRTQNATTLGFGPRFLHSTGQLHKGGPENGLFIQFVDTPDQDFEIPGMGLSFGKLLYAQALGDYEALVNRNRRIIRIELKKSNIKDLWI
;
A
#
# COMPACT_ATOMS: atom_id res chain seq x y z
N MET A 1 8.84 21.21 35.89
CA MET A 1 8.21 21.86 34.72
C MET A 1 9.32 22.10 33.73
N ASN A 2 9.21 21.55 32.53
CA ASN A 2 10.26 21.75 31.52
C ASN A 2 10.13 23.18 30.95
N GLU A 3 11.14 23.64 30.19
CA GLU A 3 11.15 25.00 29.65
C GLU A 3 10.09 25.22 28.55
N ILE A 4 9.63 24.16 27.88
CA ILE A 4 8.52 24.23 26.91
C ILE A 4 7.19 24.52 27.61
N ASP A 5 6.85 23.77 28.67
CA ASP A 5 5.64 23.99 29.48
C ASP A 5 5.61 25.42 30.00
N LYS A 6 6.76 25.91 30.45
CA LYS A 6 6.93 27.28 30.94
C LYS A 6 6.73 28.29 29.80
N LEU A 7 7.30 28.06 28.62
CA LEU A 7 7.11 28.91 27.44
C LEU A 7 5.62 28.99 27.06
N HIS A 8 4.88 27.89 27.11
CA HIS A 8 3.43 27.87 26.89
C HIS A 8 2.65 28.67 27.94
N GLN A 9 3.03 28.57 29.23
CA GLN A 9 2.43 29.37 30.29
C GLN A 9 2.69 30.87 30.14
N LEU A 10 3.82 31.25 29.54
CA LEU A 10 4.13 32.63 29.20
C LEU A 10 3.36 33.14 27.97
N GLY A 11 2.50 32.31 27.37
CA GLY A 11 1.59 32.68 26.30
C GLY A 11 2.17 32.58 24.89
N GLN A 12 3.28 31.86 24.71
CA GLN A 12 3.83 31.55 23.38
C GLN A 12 3.54 30.10 22.99
N SER A 13 3.06 29.87 21.77
CA SER A 13 2.90 28.51 21.22
C SER A 13 4.13 28.13 20.40
N ILE A 14 4.54 26.87 20.46
CA ILE A 14 5.60 26.33 19.62
C ILE A 14 4.94 25.60 18.46
N TRP A 15 5.24 26.00 17.23
CA TRP A 15 4.86 25.27 16.03
C TRP A 15 6.10 24.60 15.44
N TYR A 16 5.90 23.43 14.83
CA TYR A 16 6.97 22.69 14.19
C TYR A 16 7.11 23.12 12.72
N ASP A 17 8.28 23.61 12.33
CA ASP A 17 8.56 24.08 10.97
C ASP A 17 9.11 22.97 10.07
N ASN A 18 8.43 21.83 10.07
CA ASN A 18 8.74 20.71 9.18
C ASN A 18 7.49 19.81 9.01
N ILE A 19 7.42 19.10 7.89
CA ILE A 19 6.44 18.04 7.68
C ILE A 19 7.08 16.97 6.79
N GLU A 20 7.09 15.74 7.28
CA GLU A 20 7.60 14.57 6.58
C GLU A 20 6.64 13.42 6.81
N ARG A 21 6.24 12.74 5.72
CA ARG A 21 5.34 11.59 5.78
C ARG A 21 5.82 10.48 6.72
N ARG A 22 7.13 10.29 6.86
CA ARG A 22 7.70 9.34 7.84
C ARG A 22 7.32 9.65 9.28
N LEU A 23 7.26 10.93 9.68
CA LEU A 23 6.89 11.35 11.04
C LEU A 23 5.43 11.02 11.37
N LEU A 24 4.57 10.98 10.35
CA LEU A 24 3.18 10.56 10.48
C LEU A 24 3.10 9.03 10.61
N LYS A 25 3.82 8.31 9.74
CA LYS A 25 3.79 6.84 9.69
C LYS A 25 4.41 6.16 10.91
N ASN A 26 5.44 6.74 11.52
CA ASN A 26 6.14 6.14 12.66
C ASN A 26 5.62 6.61 14.02
N GLY A 27 4.56 7.44 14.06
CA GLY A 27 3.96 7.97 15.29
C GLY A 27 4.74 9.09 15.97
N GLU A 28 5.86 9.57 15.40
CA GLU A 28 6.67 10.61 16.04
C GLU A 28 5.94 11.95 16.12
N MET A 29 5.14 12.29 15.09
CA MET A 29 4.29 13.49 15.12
C MET A 29 3.28 13.41 16.27
N GLU A 30 2.58 12.28 16.42
CA GLU A 30 1.62 12.05 17.50
C GLU A 30 2.30 12.14 18.87
N ARG A 31 3.49 11.56 19.03
CA ARG A 31 4.29 11.63 20.26
C ARG A 31 4.62 13.07 20.64
N MET A 32 5.10 13.89 19.69
CA MET A 32 5.42 15.30 19.95
C MET A 32 4.19 16.10 20.38
N ILE A 33 3.03 15.84 19.76
CA ILE A 33 1.76 16.47 20.11
C ILE A 33 1.33 16.08 21.52
N ALA A 34 1.31 14.78 21.83
CA ALA A 34 0.89 14.25 23.12
C ALA A 34 1.79 14.70 24.28
N ALA A 35 3.09 14.85 24.01
CA ALA A 35 4.06 15.38 24.97
C ALA A 35 3.95 16.90 25.18
N GLY A 36 3.11 17.59 24.40
CA GLY A 36 2.99 19.05 24.43
C GLY A 36 4.24 19.77 23.90
N GLU A 37 5.12 19.06 23.18
CA GLU A 37 6.35 19.63 22.60
C GLU A 37 6.02 20.62 21.47
N ILE A 38 4.92 20.37 20.76
CA ILE A 38 4.43 21.17 19.64
C ILE A 38 2.93 21.39 19.73
N ARG A 39 2.46 22.54 19.23
CA ARG A 39 1.05 22.97 19.28
C ARG A 39 0.50 23.38 17.90
N GLY A 40 1.24 23.13 16.84
CA GLY A 40 0.87 23.38 15.44
C GLY A 40 2.03 23.07 14.50
N VAL A 41 1.79 23.14 13.20
CA VAL A 41 2.79 22.82 12.16
C VAL A 41 2.74 23.85 11.03
N THR A 42 3.91 24.22 10.51
CA THR A 42 4.03 24.97 9.25
C THR A 42 4.72 24.16 8.17
N SER A 43 4.21 24.28 6.93
CA SER A 43 4.88 23.80 5.73
C SER A 43 5.25 24.95 4.80
N ASN A 44 6.15 24.66 3.85
CA ASN A 44 6.52 25.53 2.73
C ASN A 44 7.11 24.66 1.59
N PRO A 45 7.26 25.20 0.38
CA PRO A 45 7.80 24.43 -0.76
C PRO A 45 9.17 23.79 -0.50
N SER A 46 10.07 24.46 0.22
CA SER A 46 11.41 23.92 0.53
C SER A 46 11.36 22.73 1.49
N ILE A 47 10.42 22.73 2.44
CA ILE A 47 10.18 21.60 3.34
C ILE A 47 9.74 20.38 2.53
N PHE A 48 8.72 20.54 1.68
CA PHE A 48 8.27 19.43 0.83
C PHE A 48 9.32 18.99 -0.19
N GLN A 49 10.09 19.91 -0.77
CA GLN A 49 11.22 19.58 -1.63
C GLN A 49 12.19 18.65 -0.92
N ASN A 50 12.59 18.98 0.31
CA ASN A 50 13.49 18.12 1.09
C ASN A 50 12.85 16.77 1.41
N ALA A 51 11.60 16.77 1.88
CA ALA A 51 10.88 15.56 2.25
C ALA A 51 10.71 14.60 1.06
N ILE A 52 10.34 15.12 -0.11
CA ILE A 52 10.10 14.32 -1.32
C ILE A 52 11.41 13.94 -2.00
N ALA A 53 12.37 14.85 -2.16
CA ALA A 53 13.59 14.58 -2.92
C ALA A 53 14.58 13.66 -2.19
N LYS A 54 14.55 13.62 -0.85
CA LYS A 54 15.53 12.88 -0.03
C LYS A 54 14.97 11.59 0.59
N SER A 55 13.77 11.16 0.20
CA SER A 55 13.13 9.95 0.74
C SER A 55 12.40 9.14 -0.33
N THR A 56 12.09 7.88 0.00
CA THR A 56 11.21 6.98 -0.76
C THR A 56 9.79 6.94 -0.20
N ASP A 57 9.48 7.72 0.86
CA ASP A 57 8.21 7.69 1.58
C ASP A 57 6.97 8.00 0.73
N TYR A 58 7.19 8.64 -0.42
CA TYR A 58 6.15 9.08 -1.36
C TYR A 58 6.05 8.19 -2.62
N ASP A 59 6.96 7.25 -2.85
CA ASP A 59 7.02 6.49 -4.11
C ASP A 59 5.72 5.72 -4.39
N SER A 60 5.20 5.02 -3.37
CA SER A 60 3.95 4.26 -3.50
C SER A 60 2.72 5.13 -3.79
N ALA A 61 2.74 6.39 -3.38
CA ALA A 61 1.67 7.36 -3.66
C ALA A 61 1.83 8.01 -5.04
N ILE A 62 3.06 8.30 -5.47
CA ILE A 62 3.37 8.87 -6.80
C ILE A 62 3.04 7.86 -7.90
N GLN A 63 3.31 6.58 -7.68
CA GLN A 63 3.18 5.51 -8.67
C GLN A 63 1.81 5.46 -9.40
N PRO A 64 0.64 5.41 -8.74
CA PRO A 64 -0.64 5.43 -9.44
C PRO A 64 -0.90 6.72 -10.23
N MET A 65 -0.51 7.88 -9.68
CA MET A 65 -0.67 9.16 -10.37
C MET A 65 0.25 9.28 -11.59
N ALA A 66 1.44 8.66 -11.54
CA ALA A 66 2.36 8.59 -12.66
C ALA A 66 1.80 7.69 -13.79
N TRP A 67 1.17 6.56 -13.46
CA TRP A 67 0.48 5.72 -14.45
C TRP A 67 -0.69 6.45 -15.12
N SER A 68 -1.36 7.33 -14.37
CA SER A 68 -2.46 8.18 -14.85
C SER A 68 -1.98 9.48 -15.52
N ASP A 69 -0.67 9.65 -15.66
CA ASP A 69 -0.03 10.79 -16.32
C ASP A 69 -0.41 12.17 -15.74
N TRP A 70 -0.67 12.27 -14.43
CA TRP A 70 -1.00 13.54 -13.77
C TRP A 70 0.11 14.59 -13.91
N ASP A 71 -0.25 15.87 -13.89
CA ASP A 71 0.73 16.96 -13.89
C ASP A 71 1.55 16.95 -12.59
N PRO A 72 2.88 17.23 -12.62
CA PRO A 72 3.69 17.27 -11.40
C PRO A 72 3.14 18.19 -10.29
N GLY A 73 2.49 19.29 -10.65
CA GLY A 73 1.83 20.20 -9.72
C GLY A 73 0.60 19.57 -9.06
N GLU A 74 -0.21 18.84 -9.81
CA GLU A 74 -1.35 18.09 -9.28
C GLU A 74 -0.88 16.98 -8.32
N ILE A 75 0.17 16.25 -8.70
CA ILE A 75 0.81 15.24 -7.83
C ILE A 75 1.29 15.89 -6.54
N PHE A 76 2.01 17.01 -6.62
CA PHE A 76 2.48 17.71 -5.42
C PHE A 76 1.33 18.08 -4.48
N PHE A 77 0.30 18.79 -4.98
CA PHE A 77 -0.79 19.23 -4.13
C PHE A 77 -1.57 18.06 -3.56
N GLN A 78 -1.74 16.97 -4.31
CA GLN A 78 -2.38 15.76 -3.79
C GLN A 78 -1.60 15.17 -2.60
N LEU A 79 -0.27 15.02 -2.73
CA LEU A 79 0.58 14.53 -1.63
C LEU A 79 0.56 15.47 -0.43
N ALA A 80 0.68 16.78 -0.67
CA ALA A 80 0.67 17.78 0.39
C ALA A 80 -0.67 17.81 1.13
N ILE A 81 -1.80 17.72 0.42
CA ILE A 81 -3.14 17.68 1.02
C ILE A 81 -3.30 16.44 1.90
N GLU A 82 -2.87 15.27 1.45
CA GLU A 82 -2.92 14.02 2.23
C GLU A 82 -2.16 14.15 3.56
N ASP A 83 -0.94 14.69 3.53
CA ASP A 83 -0.10 14.86 4.72
C ASP A 83 -0.68 15.92 5.66
N ILE A 84 -1.21 17.03 5.11
CA ILE A 84 -1.84 18.10 5.88
C ILE A 84 -3.14 17.62 6.54
N GLN A 85 -3.96 16.81 5.86
CA GLN A 85 -5.18 16.24 6.43
C GLN A 85 -4.87 15.34 7.62
N GLN A 86 -3.93 14.40 7.47
CA GLN A 86 -3.50 13.50 8.55
C GLN A 86 -2.93 14.29 9.73
N THR A 87 -2.07 15.28 9.46
CA THR A 87 -1.51 16.14 10.51
C THR A 87 -2.60 16.92 11.22
N ALA A 88 -3.56 17.49 10.48
CA ALA A 88 -4.68 18.23 11.04
C ALA A 88 -5.59 17.34 11.91
N ASP A 89 -5.80 16.09 11.50
CA ASP A 89 -6.56 15.10 12.29
C ASP A 89 -5.86 14.77 13.62
N LEU A 90 -4.53 14.62 13.63
CA LEU A 90 -3.74 14.45 14.87
C LEU A 90 -3.85 15.65 15.83
N PHE A 91 -3.90 16.87 15.29
CA PHE A 91 -4.04 18.08 16.11
C PHE A 91 -5.48 18.39 16.53
N LEU A 92 -6.48 17.62 16.10
CA LEU A 92 -7.89 17.96 16.30
C LEU A 92 -8.27 18.04 17.79
N SER A 93 -7.74 17.16 18.65
CA SER A 93 -8.00 17.21 20.10
C SER A 93 -7.51 18.53 20.70
N LEU A 94 -6.26 18.90 20.40
CA LEU A 94 -5.67 20.16 20.88
C LEU A 94 -6.43 21.38 20.36
N TYR A 95 -6.85 21.36 19.09
CA TYR A 95 -7.67 22.43 18.51
C TYR A 95 -8.99 22.60 19.27
N GLN A 96 -9.65 21.50 19.65
CA GLN A 96 -10.89 21.55 20.41
C GLN A 96 -10.68 22.00 21.85
N GLU A 97 -9.68 21.45 22.55
CA GLU A 97 -9.32 21.79 23.93
C GLU A 97 -8.98 23.28 24.10
N THR A 98 -8.30 23.85 23.12
CA THR A 98 -7.92 25.28 23.12
C THR A 98 -8.99 26.18 22.51
N ASN A 99 -10.16 25.64 22.13
CA ASN A 99 -11.22 26.35 21.43
C ASN A 99 -10.69 27.13 20.20
N GLY A 100 -9.87 26.47 19.39
CA GLY A 100 -9.20 27.06 18.22
C GLY A 100 -8.08 28.05 18.56
N GLY A 101 -7.50 27.95 19.76
CA GLY A 101 -6.30 28.69 20.14
C GLY A 101 -5.05 28.12 19.44
N ASP A 102 -4.91 26.80 19.40
CA ASP A 102 -3.81 26.09 18.77
C ASP A 102 -4.32 24.90 17.94
N GLY A 103 -3.43 23.97 17.56
CA GLY A 103 -3.75 22.78 16.78
C GLY A 103 -3.89 23.05 15.29
N TYR A 104 -3.24 24.11 14.78
CA TYR A 104 -3.31 24.48 13.36
C TYR A 104 -2.19 23.85 12.54
N VAL A 105 -2.50 23.59 11.26
CA VAL A 105 -1.53 23.12 10.26
C VAL A 105 -1.61 24.05 9.05
N SER A 106 -0.46 24.54 8.56
CA SER A 106 -0.42 25.49 7.43
C SER A 106 -0.03 24.83 6.11
N LEU A 107 -0.76 25.13 5.03
CA LEU A 107 -0.43 24.75 3.64
C LEU A 107 -0.30 26.02 2.77
N GLU A 108 0.80 26.15 2.04
CA GLU A 108 1.08 27.33 1.20
C GLU A 108 0.47 27.22 -0.19
N VAL A 109 -0.02 28.34 -0.72
CA VAL A 109 -0.39 28.48 -2.14
C VAL A 109 0.85 28.35 -3.03
N ASN A 110 0.64 28.17 -4.33
CA ASN A 110 1.71 28.14 -5.33
C ASN A 110 2.49 29.47 -5.30
N PRO A 111 3.80 29.45 -5.02
CA PRO A 111 4.60 30.67 -4.92
C PRO A 111 4.62 31.52 -6.19
N LYS A 112 4.33 30.94 -7.36
CA LYS A 112 4.22 31.67 -8.63
C LYS A 112 3.05 32.67 -8.65
N LEU A 113 2.08 32.50 -7.74
CA LEU A 113 0.92 33.38 -7.62
C LEU A 113 1.17 34.55 -6.65
N ALA A 114 2.37 34.67 -6.06
CA ALA A 114 2.65 35.71 -5.05
C ALA A 114 2.39 37.15 -5.55
N ASN A 115 2.42 37.39 -6.87
CA ASN A 115 2.12 38.69 -7.48
C ASN A 115 0.79 38.67 -8.27
N ASP A 116 -0.10 37.72 -8.00
CA ASP A 116 -1.42 37.55 -8.62
C ASP A 116 -2.49 37.39 -7.53
N THR A 117 -3.23 38.48 -7.29
CA THR A 117 -4.31 38.53 -6.29
C THR A 117 -5.41 37.51 -6.57
N GLU A 118 -5.90 37.44 -7.81
CA GLU A 118 -7.07 36.62 -8.15
C GLU A 118 -6.70 35.14 -8.20
N GLY A 119 -5.53 34.82 -8.77
CA GLY A 119 -4.98 33.46 -8.75
C GLY A 119 -4.76 32.95 -7.33
N THR A 120 -4.15 33.77 -6.47
CA THR A 120 -3.92 33.43 -5.05
C THR A 120 -5.23 33.16 -4.32
N LEU A 121 -6.23 34.03 -4.47
CA LEU A 121 -7.53 33.86 -3.80
C LEU A 121 -8.25 32.59 -4.29
N THR A 122 -8.21 32.34 -5.60
CA THR A 122 -8.83 31.16 -6.21
C THR A 122 -8.23 29.88 -5.65
N GLN A 123 -6.90 29.79 -5.62
CA GLN A 123 -6.22 28.61 -5.09
C GLN A 123 -6.40 28.48 -3.57
N ALA A 124 -6.43 29.59 -2.82
CA ALA A 124 -6.69 29.54 -1.39
C ALA A 124 -8.06 28.92 -1.06
N LYS A 125 -9.09 29.26 -1.84
CA LYS A 125 -10.43 28.65 -1.71
C LYS A 125 -10.40 27.16 -2.09
N GLU A 126 -9.74 26.82 -3.20
CA GLU A 126 -9.61 25.43 -3.65
C GLU A 126 -8.94 24.55 -2.59
N LEU A 127 -7.79 24.97 -2.05
CA LEU A 127 -7.05 24.22 -1.05
C LEU A 127 -7.84 24.11 0.26
N TRP A 128 -8.55 25.17 0.66
CA TRP A 128 -9.43 25.14 1.83
C TRP A 128 -10.52 24.08 1.69
N GLU A 129 -11.17 24.03 0.52
CA GLU A 129 -12.23 23.05 0.22
C GLU A 129 -11.70 21.62 0.10
N ARG A 130 -10.54 21.42 -0.55
CA ARG A 130 -9.96 20.08 -0.74
C ARG A 130 -9.40 19.48 0.55
N VAL A 131 -8.73 20.27 1.38
CA VAL A 131 -8.24 19.79 2.68
C VAL A 131 -9.43 19.54 3.62
N ASN A 132 -10.43 20.43 3.64
CA ASN A 132 -11.65 20.29 4.42
C ASN A 132 -11.41 19.93 5.91
N ARG A 133 -10.58 20.74 6.59
CA ARG A 133 -10.32 20.63 8.04
C ARG A 133 -10.40 22.01 8.67
N LYS A 134 -11.10 22.11 9.81
CA LYS A 134 -11.37 23.39 10.49
C LYS A 134 -10.11 24.07 11.03
N ASN A 135 -9.08 23.28 11.28
CA ASN A 135 -7.79 23.69 11.81
C ASN A 135 -6.70 23.80 10.73
N LEU A 136 -7.07 23.84 9.45
CA LEU A 136 -6.18 24.29 8.38
C LEU A 136 -5.93 25.79 8.49
N MET A 137 -4.74 26.23 8.08
CA MET A 137 -4.46 27.59 7.63
C MET A 137 -3.92 27.57 6.20
N ILE A 138 -4.47 28.43 5.34
CA ILE A 138 -3.85 28.69 4.03
C ILE A 138 -2.77 29.74 4.21
N LYS A 139 -1.58 29.46 3.71
CA LYS A 139 -0.43 30.33 3.85
C LYS A 139 -0.25 31.18 2.59
N ILE A 140 -0.29 32.51 2.76
CA ILE A 140 -0.24 33.50 1.66
C ILE A 140 0.87 34.52 1.94
N PRO A 141 1.80 34.77 1.00
CA PRO A 141 2.79 35.83 1.11
C PRO A 141 2.18 37.23 1.30
N ALA A 142 2.78 38.04 2.16
CA ALA A 142 2.40 39.43 2.40
C ALA A 142 2.96 40.39 1.34
N THR A 143 3.01 39.99 0.07
CA THR A 143 3.32 40.90 -1.03
C THR A 143 2.20 41.95 -1.18
N LYS A 144 2.46 43.04 -1.91
CA LYS A 144 1.42 44.06 -2.17
C LYS A 144 0.17 43.46 -2.81
N GLU A 145 0.37 42.50 -3.70
CA GLU A 145 -0.68 41.78 -4.42
C GLU A 145 -1.31 40.67 -3.58
N GLY A 146 -0.59 40.12 -2.60
CA GLY A 146 -1.10 39.13 -1.65
C GLY A 146 -2.05 39.73 -0.60
N LEU A 147 -1.84 40.99 -0.19
CA LEU A 147 -2.67 41.65 0.83
C LEU A 147 -4.18 41.73 0.47
N PRO A 148 -4.57 42.13 -0.77
CA PRO A 148 -5.98 42.05 -1.17
C PRO A 148 -6.52 40.62 -1.18
N ALA A 149 -5.73 39.61 -1.55
CA ALA A 149 -6.16 38.22 -1.54
C ALA A 149 -6.39 37.72 -0.10
N ILE A 150 -5.51 38.10 0.83
CA ILE A 150 -5.64 37.83 2.26
C ILE A 150 -6.94 38.40 2.82
N ARG A 151 -7.22 39.69 2.58
CA ARG A 151 -8.47 40.35 3.02
C ARG A 151 -9.69 39.59 2.53
N GLN A 152 -9.70 39.24 1.24
CA GLN A 152 -10.81 38.53 0.61
C GLN A 152 -10.97 37.09 1.13
N ALA A 153 -9.87 36.38 1.39
CA ALA A 153 -9.91 35.03 1.95
C ALA A 153 -10.43 35.02 3.40
N ILE A 154 -10.01 36.00 4.21
CA ILE A 154 -10.54 36.21 5.56
C ILE A 154 -12.03 36.53 5.51
N ALA A 155 -12.45 37.40 4.59
CA ALA A 155 -13.87 37.72 4.40
C ALA A 155 -14.69 36.47 4.00
N ALA A 156 -14.08 35.55 3.23
CA ALA A 156 -14.66 34.25 2.89
C ALA A 156 -14.74 33.27 4.08
N GLY A 157 -14.03 33.53 5.18
CA GLY A 157 -14.03 32.71 6.39
C GLY A 157 -12.89 31.69 6.46
N ILE A 158 -11.82 31.90 5.70
CA ILE A 158 -10.64 31.03 5.64
C ILE A 158 -9.64 31.48 6.71
N ASN A 159 -9.05 30.52 7.43
CA ASN A 159 -7.94 30.83 8.33
C ASN A 159 -6.65 31.06 7.53
N ILE A 160 -5.92 32.14 7.82
CA ILE A 160 -4.76 32.53 7.02
C ILE A 160 -3.48 32.64 7.86
N ASN A 161 -2.44 31.92 7.44
CA ASN A 161 -1.07 32.16 7.86
C ASN A 161 -0.41 33.15 6.88
N ILE A 162 -0.26 34.40 7.28
CA ILE A 162 0.30 35.43 6.41
C ILE A 162 1.82 35.37 6.53
N THR A 163 2.54 35.18 5.42
CA THR A 163 3.99 34.88 5.45
C THR A 163 4.86 35.90 4.73
N LEU A 164 6.18 35.76 4.81
CA LEU A 164 7.18 36.67 4.24
C LEU A 164 7.06 38.13 4.74
N ILE A 165 6.76 38.31 6.03
CA ILE A 165 6.74 39.64 6.66
C ILE A 165 8.13 39.94 7.23
N PHE A 166 8.77 41.02 6.76
CA PHE A 166 10.13 41.40 7.18
C PHE A 166 10.22 42.77 7.85
N SER A 167 9.21 43.63 7.69
CA SER A 167 9.19 45.01 8.17
C SER A 167 7.96 45.30 9.01
N VAL A 168 8.09 46.21 9.98
CA VAL A 168 6.96 46.70 10.77
C VAL A 168 5.90 47.40 9.89
N SER A 169 6.33 48.13 8.85
CA SER A 169 5.43 48.78 7.87
C SER A 169 4.56 47.75 7.13
N ARG A 170 5.17 46.71 6.55
CA ARG A 170 4.41 45.60 5.98
C ARG A 170 3.48 44.93 6.99
N TYR A 171 3.93 44.77 8.25
CA TYR A 171 3.08 44.17 9.28
C TYR A 171 1.84 45.04 9.58
N GLU A 172 1.96 46.36 9.54
CA GLU A 172 0.81 47.28 9.65
C GLU A 172 -0.21 47.04 8.52
N GLU A 173 0.25 46.88 7.28
CA GLU A 173 -0.63 46.57 6.14
C GLU A 173 -1.28 45.19 6.27
N VAL A 174 -0.56 44.21 6.83
CA VAL A 174 -1.09 42.87 7.14
C VAL A 174 -2.20 42.93 8.18
N ILE A 175 -2.01 43.72 9.24
CA ILE A 175 -3.03 43.97 10.26
C ILE A 175 -4.25 44.65 9.62
N GLU A 176 -4.04 45.65 8.76
CA GLU A 176 -5.12 46.32 8.05
C GLU A 176 -5.94 45.33 7.21
N ALA A 177 -5.28 44.47 6.43
CA ALA A 177 -5.94 43.44 5.64
C ALA A 177 -6.76 42.47 6.51
N TYR A 178 -6.23 42.09 7.68
CA TYR A 178 -6.94 41.23 8.64
C TYR A 178 -8.19 41.88 9.21
N LEU A 179 -8.07 43.08 9.77
CA LEU A 179 -9.20 43.80 10.36
C LEU A 179 -10.27 44.11 9.30
N SER A 180 -9.85 44.61 8.13
CA SER A 180 -10.75 44.89 7.01
C SER A 180 -11.49 43.62 6.53
N GLY A 181 -10.83 42.46 6.46
CA GLY A 181 -11.47 41.21 6.04
C GLY A 181 -12.56 40.74 7.03
N LEU A 182 -12.29 40.88 8.33
CA LEU A 182 -13.30 40.61 9.37
C LEU A 182 -14.48 41.60 9.27
N GLU A 183 -14.19 42.88 9.04
CA GLU A 183 -15.21 43.93 8.88
C GLU A 183 -16.10 43.67 7.67
N ASP A 184 -15.52 43.29 6.53
CA ASP A 184 -16.26 42.91 5.33
C ASP A 184 -17.22 41.75 5.61
N ARG A 185 -16.76 40.75 6.38
CA ARG A 185 -17.59 39.60 6.76
C ARG A 185 -18.71 39.99 7.71
N VAL A 186 -18.44 40.82 8.71
CA VAL A 186 -19.43 41.36 9.65
C VAL A 186 -20.47 42.20 8.91
N LYS A 187 -20.06 43.02 7.94
CA LYS A 187 -20.97 43.81 7.09
C LYS A 187 -21.95 42.94 6.32
N ASN A 188 -21.54 41.71 5.99
CA ASN A 188 -22.38 40.70 5.35
C ASN A 188 -23.16 39.81 6.35
N ASN A 189 -23.19 40.16 7.65
CA ASN A 189 -23.85 39.40 8.73
C ASN A 189 -23.35 37.95 8.89
N LEU A 190 -22.09 37.68 8.54
CA LEU A 190 -21.48 36.36 8.67
C LEU A 190 -20.63 36.27 9.96
N PRO A 191 -20.54 35.09 10.60
CA PRO A 191 -19.81 34.93 11.86
C PRO A 191 -18.29 35.01 11.65
N ILE A 192 -17.59 35.57 12.64
CA ILE A 192 -16.12 35.73 12.64
C ILE A 192 -15.41 34.96 13.78
N ASN A 193 -16.16 34.24 14.62
CA ASN A 193 -15.65 33.55 15.80
C ASN A 193 -14.75 32.34 15.52
N ASN A 194 -14.76 31.84 14.30
CA ASN A 194 -13.99 30.67 13.87
C ASN A 194 -12.87 31.03 12.89
N ILE A 195 -12.55 32.31 12.73
CA ILE A 195 -11.50 32.78 11.81
C ILE A 195 -10.24 33.11 12.61
N ALA A 196 -9.19 32.33 12.39
CA ALA A 196 -7.88 32.55 12.96
C ALA A 196 -6.89 33.03 11.91
N SER A 197 -5.94 33.84 12.35
CA SER A 197 -4.81 34.24 11.52
C SER A 197 -3.54 34.37 12.36
N VAL A 198 -2.41 34.07 11.73
CA VAL A 198 -1.08 34.35 12.28
C VAL A 198 -0.29 35.19 11.28
N ALA A 199 0.56 36.07 11.78
CA ALA A 199 1.44 36.91 10.97
C ALA A 199 2.89 36.42 11.12
N SER A 200 3.34 35.59 10.18
CA SER A 200 4.69 35.02 10.17
C SER A 200 5.75 36.06 9.84
N PHE A 201 6.30 36.66 10.89
CA PHE A 201 7.34 37.68 10.89
C PHE A 201 8.73 37.04 10.95
N PHE A 202 9.54 37.25 9.91
CA PHE A 202 10.82 36.57 9.73
C PHE A 202 11.94 37.24 10.52
N VAL A 203 12.70 36.43 11.27
CA VAL A 203 13.71 36.91 12.22
C VAL A 203 15.13 36.78 11.64
N SER A 204 15.70 35.58 11.57
CA SER A 204 17.14 35.40 11.32
C SER A 204 17.64 35.96 9.99
N ARG A 205 16.76 36.07 8.98
CA ARG A 205 17.11 36.62 7.66
C ARG A 205 17.49 38.09 7.72
N VAL A 206 16.90 38.85 8.65
CA VAL A 206 17.21 40.27 8.86
C VAL A 206 18.63 40.43 9.36
N ASP A 207 19.03 39.72 10.42
CA ASP A 207 20.41 39.75 10.92
C ASP A 207 21.39 39.27 9.87
N THR A 208 21.08 38.18 9.16
CA THR A 208 21.98 37.66 8.10
C THR A 208 22.29 38.73 7.05
N LYS A 209 21.29 39.51 6.63
CA LYS A 209 21.44 40.56 5.62
C LYS A 209 22.17 41.78 6.17
N VAL A 210 21.75 42.27 7.32
CA VAL A 210 22.30 43.48 7.95
C VAL A 210 23.74 43.25 8.41
N ASP A 211 24.02 42.10 9.03
CA ASP A 211 25.38 41.73 9.46
C ASP A 211 26.32 41.66 8.26
N SER A 212 25.88 41.15 7.11
CA SER A 212 26.69 41.13 5.88
C SER A 212 27.03 42.54 5.37
N ILE A 213 26.08 43.49 5.47
CA ILE A 213 26.32 44.90 5.13
C ILE A 213 27.31 45.52 6.13
N LEU A 214 27.11 45.28 7.43
CA LEU A 214 27.99 45.77 8.49
C LEU A 214 29.41 45.19 8.38
N GLU A 215 29.57 43.92 8.03
CA GLU A 215 30.86 43.28 7.76
C GLU A 215 31.56 43.93 6.56
N THR A 216 30.81 44.23 5.49
CA THR A 216 31.32 44.97 4.34
C THR A 216 31.79 46.38 4.75
N PHE A 217 31.00 47.09 5.56
CA PHE A 217 31.36 48.43 6.04
C PHE A 217 32.58 48.41 6.97
N LEU A 218 32.75 47.37 7.79
CA LEU A 218 33.93 47.18 8.62
C LEU A 218 35.18 46.95 7.75
N ASN A 219 35.07 46.10 6.73
CA ASN A 219 36.16 45.83 5.78
C ASN A 219 36.55 47.08 4.97
N ASP A 220 35.56 47.89 4.59
CA ASP A 220 35.74 49.17 3.91
C ASP A 220 36.18 50.32 4.85
N GLN A 221 36.40 50.04 6.14
CA GLN A 221 36.74 51.01 7.18
C GLN A 221 35.72 52.17 7.34
N LYS A 222 34.46 51.96 6.93
CA LYS A 222 33.36 52.92 7.14
C LYS A 222 32.85 52.92 8.57
N ILE A 223 32.99 51.80 9.28
CA ILE A 223 32.70 51.66 10.71
C ILE A 223 33.89 51.03 11.43
N ASN A 224 33.98 51.23 12.74
CA ASN A 224 34.99 50.59 13.57
C ASN A 224 34.49 49.28 14.22
N GLN A 225 35.42 48.49 14.79
CA GLN A 225 35.11 47.22 15.44
C GLN A 225 34.07 47.34 16.57
N LYS A 226 34.07 48.46 17.30
CA LYS A 226 33.13 48.70 18.39
C LYS A 226 31.70 48.88 17.84
N GLN A 227 31.52 49.73 16.84
CA GLN A 227 30.23 49.95 16.17
C GLN A 227 29.71 48.65 15.54
N PHE A 228 30.59 47.88 14.91
CA PHE A 228 30.24 46.57 14.36
C PHE A 228 29.69 45.62 15.43
N LEU A 229 30.41 45.44 16.54
CA LEU A 229 29.97 44.57 17.64
C LEU A 229 28.72 45.10 18.37
N GLU A 230 28.49 46.41 18.34
CA GLU A 230 27.30 47.03 18.93
C GLU A 230 26.03 46.78 18.12
N LEU A 231 26.12 46.51 16.81
CA LEU A 231 24.96 46.32 15.92
C LEU A 231 24.77 44.88 15.43
N ARG A 232 25.86 44.12 15.30
CA ARG A 232 25.85 42.75 14.79
C ARG A 232 24.91 41.85 15.61
N GLY A 233 24.01 41.15 14.93
CA GLY A 233 23.10 40.16 15.52
C GLY A 233 21.99 40.76 16.41
N LYS A 234 21.75 42.09 16.33
CA LYS A 234 20.73 42.76 17.15
C LYS A 234 19.51 43.24 16.36
N THR A 235 19.63 43.35 15.05
CA THR A 235 18.62 44.02 14.21
C THR A 235 17.34 43.20 14.10
N ALA A 236 17.43 41.88 13.98
CA ALA A 236 16.27 41.00 13.87
C ALA A 236 15.41 41.01 15.15
N VAL A 237 16.04 40.94 16.31
CA VAL A 237 15.35 41.02 17.61
C VAL A 237 14.73 42.40 17.78
N ALA A 238 15.47 43.47 17.51
CA ALA A 238 14.94 44.84 17.57
C ALA A 238 13.70 45.02 16.68
N ASN A 239 13.77 44.57 15.43
CA ASN A 239 12.66 44.62 14.48
C ASN A 239 11.43 43.85 14.99
N SER A 240 11.63 42.66 15.55
CA SER A 240 10.57 41.82 16.10
C SER A 240 9.91 42.45 17.33
N ARG A 241 10.69 43.13 18.20
CA ARG A 241 10.16 43.88 19.35
C ARG A 241 9.26 45.03 18.91
N LEU A 242 9.65 45.77 17.88
CA LEU A 242 8.82 46.85 17.32
C LEU A 242 7.54 46.31 16.67
N ALA A 243 7.62 45.16 16.01
CA ALA A 243 6.43 44.48 15.49
C ALA A 243 5.48 44.04 16.64
N TYR A 244 6.01 43.53 17.75
CA TYR A 244 5.22 43.17 18.92
C TYR A 244 4.56 44.39 19.59
N GLU A 245 5.28 45.52 19.68
CA GLU A 245 4.71 46.78 20.19
C GLU A 245 3.54 47.28 19.31
N LEU A 246 3.67 47.20 17.98
CA LEU A 246 2.57 47.50 17.05
C LEU A 246 1.37 46.58 17.29
N PHE A 247 1.61 45.28 17.46
CA PHE A 247 0.58 44.30 17.80
C PHE A 247 -0.17 44.66 19.08
N GLU A 248 0.54 44.96 20.17
CA GLU A 248 -0.07 45.35 21.46
C GLU A 248 -0.91 46.63 21.32
N LYS A 249 -0.41 47.61 20.56
CA LYS A 249 -1.15 48.83 20.24
C LYS A 249 -2.46 48.50 19.53
N VAL A 250 -2.44 47.65 18.51
CA VAL A 250 -3.61 47.31 17.68
C VAL A 250 -4.69 46.59 18.49
N ILE A 251 -4.34 45.59 19.29
CA ILE A 251 -5.34 44.86 20.09
C ILE A 251 -5.98 45.74 21.18
N SER A 252 -5.34 46.85 21.55
CA SER A 252 -5.89 47.83 22.50
C SER A 252 -6.86 48.83 21.86
N THR A 253 -6.88 48.93 20.52
CA THR A 253 -7.72 49.88 19.78
C THR A 253 -9.20 49.60 19.91
N GLU A 254 -10.01 50.66 19.81
CA GLU A 254 -11.47 50.53 19.80
C GLU A 254 -11.97 49.72 18.60
N ARG A 255 -11.31 49.87 17.44
CA ARG A 255 -11.61 49.08 16.22
C ARG A 255 -11.54 47.58 16.49
N PHE A 256 -10.45 47.10 17.09
CA PHE A 256 -10.33 45.68 17.43
C PHE A 256 -11.31 45.26 18.52
N LYS A 257 -11.50 46.05 19.59
CA LYS A 257 -12.46 45.74 20.66
C LYS A 257 -13.88 45.54 20.14
N GLN A 258 -14.31 46.33 19.16
CA GLN A 258 -15.61 46.16 18.51
C GLN A 258 -15.71 44.83 17.75
N LEU A 259 -14.67 44.43 17.04
CA LEU A 259 -14.62 43.12 16.37
C LEU A 259 -14.55 41.97 17.39
N ALA A 260 -13.76 42.11 18.45
CA ALA A 260 -13.62 41.12 19.51
C ALA A 260 -14.95 40.88 20.24
N SER A 261 -15.75 41.92 20.48
CA SER A 261 -17.12 41.76 21.04
C SER A 261 -18.08 40.99 20.13
N LYS A 262 -17.75 40.88 18.83
CA LYS A 262 -18.45 40.04 17.84
C LYS A 262 -17.79 38.68 17.64
N GLY A 263 -16.79 38.35 18.45
CA GLY A 263 -16.09 37.06 18.45
C GLY A 263 -14.78 37.04 17.65
N ALA A 264 -14.26 38.17 17.15
CA ALA A 264 -12.97 38.17 16.45
C ALA A 264 -11.85 37.61 17.32
N ARG A 265 -11.00 36.79 16.70
CA ARG A 265 -9.77 36.30 17.34
C ARG A 265 -8.65 37.34 17.19
N ILE A 266 -7.64 37.22 18.02
CA ILE A 266 -6.40 38.01 17.89
C ILE A 266 -5.58 37.40 16.74
N GLN A 267 -5.11 38.22 15.79
CA GLN A 267 -4.06 37.79 14.87
C GLN A 267 -2.73 37.77 15.62
N ARG A 268 -2.22 36.57 15.91
CA ARG A 268 -0.99 36.41 16.70
C ARG A 268 0.26 36.70 15.84
N PRO A 269 1.26 37.44 16.33
CA PRO A 269 2.58 37.43 15.74
C PRO A 269 3.15 36.00 15.78
N LEU A 270 3.68 35.54 14.66
CA LEU A 270 4.38 34.26 14.56
C LEU A 270 5.84 34.52 14.17
N TRP A 271 6.77 34.19 15.04
CA TRP A 271 8.21 34.33 14.75
C TRP A 271 8.67 33.18 13.86
N ALA A 272 9.05 33.51 12.63
CA ALA A 272 9.50 32.57 11.62
C ALA A 272 10.99 32.71 11.33
N SER A 273 11.62 31.65 10.80
CA SER A 273 13.07 31.63 10.56
C SER A 273 13.85 31.93 11.85
N THR A 274 13.59 31.18 12.92
CA THR A 274 14.15 31.40 14.27
C THR A 274 15.38 30.55 14.59
N SER A 275 15.91 29.79 13.63
CA SER A 275 17.24 29.18 13.72
C SER A 275 18.33 30.24 13.51
N THR A 276 19.34 30.31 14.37
CA THR A 276 20.54 31.12 14.08
C THR A 276 21.23 30.64 12.80
N LYS A 277 21.76 31.59 12.01
CA LYS A 277 22.64 31.30 10.86
C LYS A 277 24.12 31.57 11.17
N ASN A 278 24.40 32.05 12.38
CA ASN A 278 25.74 32.39 12.84
C ASN A 278 26.09 31.57 14.09
N GLN A 279 27.17 30.79 14.00
CA GLN A 279 27.66 29.93 15.08
C GLN A 279 28.16 30.72 16.29
N ALA A 280 28.44 32.02 16.13
CA ALA A 280 28.81 32.89 17.26
C ALA A 280 27.63 33.26 18.16
N TYR A 281 26.38 33.07 17.69
CA TYR A 281 25.19 33.36 18.48
C TYR A 281 24.73 32.11 19.22
N ARG A 282 24.03 32.30 20.34
CA ARG A 282 23.27 31.20 20.95
C ARG A 282 22.30 30.66 19.89
N ASP A 283 22.28 29.36 19.70
CA ASP A 283 21.39 28.62 18.80
C ASP A 283 19.90 28.78 19.13
N VAL A 284 19.57 29.14 20.37
CA VAL A 284 18.22 29.47 20.86
C VAL A 284 17.93 30.96 20.98
N ILE A 285 18.81 31.86 20.51
CA ILE A 285 18.69 33.32 20.74
C ILE A 285 17.35 33.90 20.30
N TYR A 286 16.88 33.55 19.11
CA TYR A 286 15.62 34.09 18.57
C TYR A 286 14.39 33.48 19.21
N VAL A 287 14.53 32.33 19.89
CA VAL A 287 13.46 31.81 20.73
C VAL A 287 13.43 32.60 22.03
N GLU A 288 14.52 32.59 22.80
CA GLU A 288 14.60 33.20 24.13
C GLU A 288 14.24 34.70 24.11
N GLU A 289 14.75 35.46 23.14
CA GLU A 289 14.56 36.92 23.10
C GLU A 289 13.15 37.34 22.65
N LEU A 290 12.38 36.43 22.05
CA LEU A 290 11.09 36.74 21.43
C LEU A 290 9.88 36.11 22.14
N ILE A 291 10.08 35.53 23.32
CA ILE A 291 8.98 35.02 24.14
C ILE A 291 8.10 36.18 24.59
N GLY A 292 6.80 36.07 24.28
CA GLY A 292 5.77 37.06 24.59
C GLY A 292 4.38 36.44 24.58
N GLU A 293 3.43 37.10 25.25
CA GLU A 293 2.05 36.65 25.32
C GLU A 293 1.36 36.74 23.95
N ASN A 294 0.45 35.81 23.67
CA ASN A 294 -0.30 35.76 22.41
C ASN A 294 0.60 35.69 21.16
N THR A 295 1.74 35.00 21.25
CA THR A 295 2.64 34.80 20.12
C THR A 295 2.77 33.33 19.76
N VAL A 296 3.30 33.08 18.57
CA VAL A 296 3.71 31.75 18.12
C VAL A 296 5.19 31.84 17.73
N ASN A 297 5.95 30.79 17.93
CA ASN A 297 7.28 30.63 17.35
C ASN A 297 7.27 29.34 16.54
N THR A 298 7.54 29.42 15.23
CA THR A 298 7.69 28.21 14.41
C THR A 298 9.16 27.84 14.34
N MET A 299 9.50 26.67 14.89
CA MET A 299 10.87 26.23 15.11
C MET A 299 11.20 25.06 14.18
N PRO A 300 12.31 25.11 13.43
CA PRO A 300 12.81 23.94 12.73
C PRO A 300 13.28 22.87 13.74
N PRO A 301 13.40 21.59 13.32
CA PRO A 301 13.68 20.47 14.24
C PRO A 301 14.88 20.72 15.16
N GLN A 302 15.98 21.23 14.60
CA GLN A 302 17.22 21.45 15.35
C GLN A 302 17.08 22.56 16.41
N THR A 303 16.25 23.58 16.16
CA THR A 303 16.01 24.67 17.11
C THR A 303 15.08 24.22 18.24
N LEU A 304 14.09 23.37 17.93
CA LEU A 304 13.26 22.74 18.95
C LEU A 304 14.12 21.88 19.89
N ASP A 305 15.01 21.03 19.34
CA ASP A 305 15.91 20.20 20.12
C ASP A 305 16.87 21.03 21.00
N ALA A 306 17.47 22.09 20.45
CA ALA A 306 18.33 22.99 21.21
C ALA A 306 17.58 23.70 22.36
N PHE A 307 16.35 24.16 22.10
CA PHE A 307 15.53 24.79 23.13
C PHE A 307 15.14 23.81 24.24
N ARG A 308 14.84 22.56 23.89
CA ARG A 308 14.59 21.50 24.89
C ARG A 308 15.80 21.22 25.77
N ASP A 309 16.99 21.19 25.18
CA ASP A 309 18.23 20.86 25.88
C ASP A 309 18.66 21.98 26.85
N HIS A 310 18.68 23.24 26.39
CA HIS A 310 19.28 24.33 27.15
C HIS A 310 18.62 25.70 26.96
N GLY A 311 17.41 25.75 26.42
CA GLY A 311 16.61 26.98 26.30
C GLY A 311 16.18 27.54 27.65
N LYS A 312 15.82 28.82 27.68
CA LYS A 312 15.29 29.48 28.87
C LYS A 312 14.03 30.28 28.54
N ALA A 313 12.91 29.90 29.15
CA ALA A 313 11.64 30.56 28.97
C ALA A 313 11.49 31.74 29.94
N GLU A 314 11.56 32.95 29.39
CA GLU A 314 11.34 34.23 30.08
C GLU A 314 10.79 35.26 29.09
N ILE A 315 9.82 36.08 29.51
CA ILE A 315 9.30 37.15 28.64
C ILE A 315 10.38 38.23 28.47
N LYS A 316 10.97 38.28 27.27
CA LYS A 316 12.00 39.27 26.91
C LYS A 316 11.60 40.20 25.77
N ILE A 317 10.48 39.93 25.09
CA ILE A 317 10.04 40.74 23.94
C ILE A 317 9.81 42.22 24.31
N ARG A 318 9.54 42.53 25.59
CA ARG A 318 9.32 43.91 26.08
C ARG A 318 10.58 44.60 26.63
N ILE A 319 11.68 43.87 26.75
CA ILE A 319 12.94 44.42 27.29
C ILE A 319 13.60 45.29 26.22
N ASN A 320 14.10 46.47 26.61
CA ASN A 320 14.91 47.33 25.74
C ASN A 320 14.24 47.73 24.41
N ILE A 321 12.94 48.04 24.43
CA ILE A 321 12.21 48.57 23.25
C ILE A 321 12.78 49.94 22.81
N VAL A 322 13.27 50.77 23.75
CA VAL A 322 13.93 52.04 23.42
C VAL A 322 15.20 51.77 22.60
N ASP A 323 16.05 50.85 23.06
CA ASP A 323 17.25 50.41 22.35
C ASP A 323 16.94 49.87 20.95
N ALA A 324 15.77 49.24 20.74
CA ALA A 324 15.36 48.75 19.42
C ALA A 324 15.20 49.89 18.40
N ARG A 325 14.65 51.05 18.81
CA ARG A 325 14.55 52.24 17.94
C ARG A 325 15.91 52.91 17.73
N GLU A 326 16.78 52.88 18.74
CA GLU A 326 18.14 53.38 18.64
C GLU A 326 18.98 52.56 17.65
N ILE A 327 18.81 51.23 17.60
CA ILE A 327 19.46 50.37 16.59
C ILE A 327 19.07 50.80 15.18
N PHE A 328 17.78 51.01 14.90
CA PHE A 328 17.33 51.46 13.58
C PHE A 328 17.87 52.85 13.24
N SER A 329 17.87 53.77 14.21
CA SER A 329 18.46 55.10 14.04
C SER A 329 19.97 55.04 13.78
N ALA A 330 20.67 54.11 14.43
CA ALA A 330 22.11 53.90 14.22
C ALA A 330 22.39 53.32 12.82
N LEU A 331 21.58 52.38 12.34
CA LEU A 331 21.68 51.84 10.98
C LEU A 331 21.42 52.92 9.92
N ASP A 332 20.40 53.75 10.11
CA ASP A 332 20.08 54.88 9.22
C ASP A 332 21.23 55.91 9.17
N ASN A 333 21.80 56.25 10.33
CA ASN A 333 22.99 57.12 10.40
C ASN A 333 24.23 56.55 9.68
N LEU A 334 24.29 55.23 9.46
CA LEU A 334 25.32 54.56 8.67
C LEU A 334 24.96 54.47 7.18
N GLY A 335 23.77 54.93 6.77
CA GLY A 335 23.26 54.84 5.41
C GLY A 335 22.67 53.47 5.08
N ILE A 336 22.26 52.68 6.08
CA ILE A 336 21.56 51.41 5.90
C ILE A 336 20.07 51.66 6.03
N ASP A 337 19.38 51.80 4.89
CA ASP A 337 17.94 51.93 4.85
C ASP A 337 17.27 50.57 5.08
N MET A 338 16.54 50.46 6.21
CA MET A 338 15.87 49.22 6.59
C MET A 338 14.65 48.91 5.72
N ASP A 339 14.01 49.89 5.10
CA ASP A 339 12.91 49.65 4.16
C ASP A 339 13.45 48.97 2.88
N ASP A 340 14.57 49.45 2.35
CA ASP A 340 15.25 48.82 1.22
C ASP A 340 15.72 47.39 1.56
N VAL A 341 16.31 47.20 2.75
CA VAL A 341 16.77 45.87 3.21
C VAL A 341 15.60 44.89 3.32
N THR A 342 14.50 45.30 3.93
CA THR A 342 13.34 44.43 4.16
C THR A 342 12.56 44.16 2.88
N GLN A 343 12.45 45.14 1.96
CA GLN A 343 11.87 44.92 0.63
C GLN A 343 12.73 43.98 -0.22
N ALA A 344 14.07 44.08 -0.13
CA ALA A 344 14.97 43.13 -0.77
C ALA A 344 14.78 41.70 -0.20
N LEU A 345 14.63 41.56 1.12
CA LEU A 345 14.37 40.28 1.77
C LEU A 345 13.02 39.65 1.36
N GLU A 346 11.96 40.47 1.20
CA GLU A 346 10.67 40.02 0.67
C GLU A 346 10.82 39.46 -0.75
N ASN A 347 11.46 40.22 -1.65
CA ASN A 347 11.70 39.82 -3.04
C ASN A 347 12.58 38.56 -3.15
N GLU A 348 13.65 38.49 -2.36
CA GLU A 348 14.52 37.31 -2.27
C GLU A 348 13.77 36.10 -1.69
N GLY A 349 12.89 36.34 -0.72
CA GLY A 349 12.02 35.34 -0.11
C GLY A 349 11.09 34.69 -1.13
N VAL A 350 10.32 35.50 -1.88
CA VAL A 350 9.42 35.01 -2.93
C VAL A 350 10.20 34.20 -3.98
N LYS A 351 11.31 34.76 -4.50
CA LYS A 351 12.16 34.06 -5.49
C LYS A 351 12.72 32.75 -4.96
N SER A 352 13.12 32.69 -3.69
CA SER A 352 13.65 31.47 -3.08
C SER A 352 12.61 30.36 -2.99
N PHE A 353 11.36 30.70 -2.66
CA PHE A 353 10.26 29.75 -2.59
C PHE A 353 9.80 29.31 -3.97
N GLU A 354 9.74 30.22 -4.95
CA GLU A 354 9.47 29.87 -6.35
C GLU A 354 10.52 28.89 -6.89
N LYS A 355 11.82 29.17 -6.64
CA LYS A 355 12.91 28.28 -7.04
C LYS A 355 12.80 26.89 -6.39
N ALA A 356 12.52 26.83 -5.09
CA ALA A 356 12.33 25.57 -4.38
C ALA A 356 11.14 24.78 -4.95
N PHE A 357 10.05 25.47 -5.27
CA PHE A 357 8.86 24.88 -5.87
C PHE A 357 9.13 24.32 -7.27
N VAL A 358 9.83 25.06 -8.14
CA VAL A 358 10.22 24.56 -9.48
C VAL A 358 11.08 23.30 -9.36
N SER A 359 12.09 23.30 -8.49
CA SER A 359 12.96 22.13 -8.28
C SER A 359 12.21 20.93 -7.70
N LEU A 360 11.21 21.17 -6.86
CA LEU A 360 10.30 20.14 -6.37
C LEU A 360 9.47 19.52 -7.51
N LEU A 361 8.89 20.35 -8.39
CA LEU A 361 8.12 19.84 -9.54
C LEU A 361 9.01 19.06 -10.52
N GLU A 362 10.24 19.51 -10.77
CA GLU A 362 11.23 18.77 -11.56
C GLU A 362 11.54 17.40 -10.93
N THR A 363 11.72 17.35 -9.61
CA THR A 363 11.93 16.09 -8.87
C THR A 363 10.76 15.12 -9.05
N ILE A 364 9.53 15.61 -8.88
CA ILE A 364 8.32 14.80 -9.10
C ILE A 364 8.24 14.33 -10.56
N ASN A 365 8.53 15.21 -11.52
CA ASN A 365 8.52 14.86 -12.94
C ASN A 365 9.56 13.77 -13.27
N HIS A 366 10.77 13.86 -12.71
CA HIS A 366 11.79 12.81 -12.88
C HIS A 366 11.33 11.46 -12.32
N ARG A 367 10.72 11.43 -11.13
CA ARG A 367 10.16 10.19 -10.55
C ARG A 367 9.01 9.64 -11.39
N LYS A 368 8.06 10.50 -11.79
CA LYS A 368 6.96 10.16 -12.71
C LYS A 368 7.51 9.49 -13.98
N ASN A 369 8.47 10.13 -14.65
CA ASN A 369 9.07 9.58 -15.87
C ASN A 369 9.80 8.27 -15.62
N SER A 370 10.51 8.13 -14.49
CA SER A 370 11.16 6.87 -14.10
C SER A 370 10.15 5.73 -13.95
N ILE A 371 8.99 5.99 -13.34
CA ILE A 371 7.90 5.01 -13.22
C ILE A 371 7.29 4.70 -14.59
N GLN A 372 7.01 5.71 -15.40
CA GLN A 372 6.40 5.55 -16.72
C GLN A 372 7.30 4.77 -17.69
N ASN A 373 8.61 5.01 -17.65
CA ASN A 373 9.60 4.33 -18.50
C ASN A 373 9.68 2.82 -18.24
N LYS A 374 9.23 2.34 -17.07
CA LYS A 374 9.13 0.91 -16.77
C LYS A 374 7.93 0.23 -17.44
N LEU A 375 7.03 0.98 -18.10
CA LEU A 375 5.86 0.43 -18.80
C LEU A 375 5.85 0.85 -20.28
N PRO A 376 6.88 0.47 -21.05
CA PRO A 376 7.04 0.88 -22.44
C PRO A 376 5.82 0.48 -23.29
N GLY A 377 5.29 1.43 -24.06
CA GLY A 377 4.16 1.20 -24.97
C GLY A 377 2.78 1.05 -24.30
N LEU A 378 2.68 1.16 -22.96
CA LEU A 378 1.42 1.00 -22.22
C LEU A 378 0.84 2.31 -21.66
N ILE A 379 1.66 3.32 -21.34
CA ILE A 379 1.23 4.51 -20.59
C ILE A 379 0.01 5.23 -21.19
N ASN A 380 -0.02 5.46 -22.51
CA ASN A 380 -1.15 6.15 -23.13
C ASN A 380 -2.46 5.37 -23.02
N VAL A 381 -2.42 4.04 -23.24
CA VAL A 381 -3.64 3.22 -23.13
C VAL A 381 -4.11 3.07 -21.68
N ILE A 382 -3.17 3.06 -20.72
CA ILE A 382 -3.49 3.06 -19.30
C ILE A 382 -4.20 4.36 -18.92
N LYS A 383 -3.63 5.52 -19.31
CA LYS A 383 -4.22 6.84 -19.08
C LYS A 383 -5.63 6.93 -19.65
N ASP A 384 -5.80 6.61 -20.94
CA ASP A 384 -7.09 6.69 -21.62
C ASP A 384 -8.13 5.77 -20.95
N ARG A 385 -7.72 4.59 -20.49
CA ARG A 385 -8.60 3.68 -19.74
C ARG A 385 -8.98 4.24 -18.38
N ILE A 386 -8.04 4.81 -17.63
CA ILE A 386 -8.32 5.42 -16.32
C ILE A 386 -9.32 6.57 -16.47
N ASP A 387 -9.15 7.43 -17.48
CA ASP A 387 -10.07 8.54 -17.78
C ASP A 387 -11.48 8.05 -18.18
N ASP A 388 -11.58 6.96 -18.95
CA ASP A 388 -12.86 6.31 -19.29
C ASP A 388 -13.56 5.74 -18.05
N LEU A 389 -12.80 5.07 -17.18
CA LEU A 389 -13.30 4.48 -15.95
C LEU A 389 -13.74 5.53 -14.93
N ASP A 390 -13.06 6.68 -14.86
CA ASP A 390 -13.45 7.82 -14.04
C ASP A 390 -14.81 8.39 -14.48
N LYS A 391 -14.98 8.63 -15.79
CA LYS A 391 -16.27 9.07 -16.38
C LYS A 391 -17.41 8.09 -16.11
N LYS A 392 -17.10 6.80 -16.04
CA LYS A 392 -18.05 5.72 -15.72
C LYS A 392 -18.24 5.50 -14.22
N GLN A 393 -17.57 6.28 -13.37
CA GLN A 393 -17.61 6.19 -11.91
C GLN A 393 -17.35 4.76 -11.41
N ILE A 394 -16.34 4.08 -11.99
CA ILE A 394 -16.15 2.64 -11.76
C ILE A 394 -15.96 2.30 -10.28
N ILE A 395 -15.22 3.13 -9.54
CA ILE A 395 -14.94 2.91 -8.12
C ILE A 395 -16.27 2.94 -7.34
N THR A 396 -17.06 4.00 -7.53
CA THR A 396 -18.38 4.13 -6.90
C THR A 396 -19.25 2.92 -7.19
N ARG A 397 -19.36 2.51 -8.46
CA ARG A 397 -20.21 1.39 -8.89
C ARG A 397 -19.77 0.05 -8.32
N ILE A 398 -18.45 -0.20 -8.21
CA ILE A 398 -17.91 -1.40 -7.55
C ILE A 398 -18.37 -1.45 -6.08
N TYR A 399 -18.26 -0.33 -5.34
CA TYR A 399 -18.69 -0.25 -3.94
C TYR A 399 -20.21 -0.26 -3.75
N GLU A 400 -20.97 0.21 -4.74
CA GLU A 400 -22.43 0.06 -4.83
C GLU A 400 -22.87 -1.36 -5.23
N ARG A 401 -21.91 -2.26 -5.45
CA ARG A 401 -22.13 -3.66 -5.83
C ARG A 401 -22.88 -3.82 -7.16
N ASP A 402 -22.65 -2.91 -8.10
CA ASP A 402 -23.25 -2.94 -9.44
C ASP A 402 -22.66 -4.09 -10.28
N ALA A 403 -23.45 -5.15 -10.45
CA ALA A 403 -23.06 -6.32 -11.23
C ALA A 403 -22.78 -6.03 -12.71
N SER A 404 -23.34 -4.94 -13.27
CA SER A 404 -23.13 -4.57 -14.67
C SER A 404 -21.70 -4.13 -15.00
N VAL A 405 -20.88 -3.93 -13.97
CA VAL A 405 -19.43 -3.72 -14.11
C VAL A 405 -18.72 -4.92 -14.75
N TRP A 406 -19.16 -6.14 -14.46
CA TRP A 406 -18.52 -7.37 -14.97
C TRP A 406 -19.38 -8.15 -15.96
N ASN A 407 -20.67 -7.83 -16.08
CA ASN A 407 -21.60 -8.55 -16.96
C ASN A 407 -22.69 -7.62 -17.50
N GLU A 408 -22.72 -7.40 -18.82
CA GLU A 408 -23.71 -6.54 -19.50
C GLU A 408 -25.17 -7.01 -19.33
N ASN A 409 -25.40 -8.29 -18.99
CA ASN A 409 -26.73 -8.86 -18.72
C ASN A 409 -26.84 -9.38 -17.27
N PRO A 410 -26.93 -8.49 -16.26
CA PRO A 410 -26.89 -8.87 -14.84
C PRO A 410 -28.14 -9.61 -14.38
N SER A 411 -29.27 -9.51 -15.11
CA SER A 411 -30.54 -10.20 -14.80
C SER A 411 -30.44 -11.73 -14.79
N VAL A 412 -29.35 -12.30 -15.33
CA VAL A 412 -29.06 -13.74 -15.33
C VAL A 412 -28.14 -14.15 -14.15
N SER A 413 -27.50 -13.21 -13.45
CA SER A 413 -26.48 -13.47 -12.42
C SER A 413 -26.80 -12.75 -11.10
N ASN A 414 -27.65 -13.37 -10.27
CA ASN A 414 -27.89 -12.94 -8.87
C ASN A 414 -26.68 -13.19 -7.94
N GLU A 415 -25.54 -13.65 -8.46
CA GLU A 415 -24.39 -14.07 -7.66
C GLU A 415 -23.40 -12.93 -7.39
N ILE A 416 -23.14 -12.03 -8.35
CA ILE A 416 -22.07 -11.02 -8.23
C ILE A 416 -22.26 -10.08 -7.02
N PRO A 417 -23.43 -9.46 -6.78
CA PRO A 417 -23.60 -8.56 -5.63
C PRO A 417 -23.37 -9.28 -4.29
N ASN A 418 -23.62 -10.59 -4.26
CA ASN A 418 -23.41 -11.47 -3.10
C ASN A 418 -21.98 -12.05 -3.04
N ARG A 419 -21.02 -11.51 -3.79
CA ARG A 419 -19.60 -11.95 -3.80
C ARG A 419 -18.60 -10.81 -3.54
N LEU A 420 -19.10 -9.63 -3.18
CA LEU A 420 -18.31 -8.40 -3.01
C LEU A 420 -18.02 -8.03 -1.55
N GLY A 421 -18.27 -8.93 -0.58
CA GLY A 421 -17.98 -8.66 0.84
C GLY A 421 -16.51 -8.37 1.15
N TRP A 422 -15.59 -8.79 0.27
CA TRP A 422 -14.14 -8.61 0.46
C TRP A 422 -13.72 -7.13 0.45
N LEU A 423 -14.51 -6.24 -0.19
CA LEU A 423 -14.31 -4.79 -0.15
C LEU A 423 -14.38 -4.21 1.27
N ASP A 424 -15.15 -4.87 2.14
CA ASP A 424 -15.39 -4.45 3.52
C ASP A 424 -14.64 -5.34 4.54
N ALA A 425 -14.02 -6.44 4.10
CA ALA A 425 -13.29 -7.37 4.96
C ALA A 425 -12.20 -6.72 5.84
N PRO A 426 -11.37 -5.77 5.37
CA PRO A 426 -10.40 -5.08 6.23
C PRO A 426 -11.03 -4.34 7.43
N PHE A 427 -12.31 -3.99 7.34
CA PHE A 427 -13.04 -3.21 8.34
C PHE A 427 -13.85 -4.11 9.26
N ILE A 428 -14.62 -5.03 8.70
CA ILE A 428 -15.53 -5.91 9.44
C ILE A 428 -14.75 -6.96 10.23
N SER A 429 -13.65 -7.47 9.68
CA SER A 429 -12.85 -8.51 10.35
C SER A 429 -12.17 -8.04 11.64
N LEU A 430 -12.13 -6.73 11.91
CA LEU A 430 -11.71 -6.20 13.22
C LEU A 430 -12.58 -6.76 14.36
N GLU A 431 -13.86 -7.04 14.10
CA GLU A 431 -14.80 -7.60 15.08
C GLU A 431 -14.44 -9.06 15.48
N LEU A 432 -13.62 -9.76 14.69
CA LEU A 432 -13.19 -11.13 14.96
C LEU A 432 -12.00 -11.20 15.93
N ILE A 433 -11.30 -10.09 16.16
CA ILE A 433 -10.00 -10.06 16.86
C ILE A 433 -10.10 -10.67 18.26
N ASP A 434 -11.06 -10.21 19.06
CA ASP A 434 -11.22 -10.67 20.45
C ASP A 434 -11.50 -12.17 20.52
N GLU A 435 -12.38 -12.66 19.64
CA GLU A 435 -12.76 -14.07 19.61
C GLU A 435 -11.58 -14.97 19.19
N ILE A 436 -10.80 -14.53 18.19
CA ILE A 436 -9.65 -15.26 17.67
C ILE A 436 -8.50 -15.25 18.68
N ASN A 437 -8.17 -14.09 19.26
CA ASN A 437 -7.10 -13.96 20.25
C ASN A 437 -7.40 -14.78 21.49
N LYS A 438 -8.64 -14.75 21.99
CA LYS A 438 -9.05 -15.59 23.12
C LYS A 438 -8.86 -17.07 22.81
N PHE A 439 -9.26 -17.52 21.62
CA PHE A 439 -9.09 -18.91 21.22
C PHE A 439 -7.60 -19.29 21.10
N ARG A 440 -6.77 -18.43 20.49
CA ARG A 440 -5.32 -18.61 20.43
C ARG A 440 -4.74 -18.82 21.83
N ASP A 441 -5.08 -17.94 22.76
CA ASP A 441 -4.54 -17.97 24.13
C ASP A 441 -4.94 -19.26 24.86
N GLU A 442 -6.19 -19.72 24.70
CA GLU A 442 -6.66 -21.01 25.22
C GLU A 442 -5.84 -22.19 24.67
N ILE A 443 -5.62 -22.23 23.35
CA ILE A 443 -4.85 -23.30 22.69
C ILE A 443 -3.37 -23.29 23.12
N VAL A 444 -2.76 -22.11 23.23
CA VAL A 444 -1.38 -21.99 23.72
C VAL A 444 -1.28 -22.43 25.18
N GLN A 445 -2.22 -22.01 26.03
CA GLN A 445 -2.25 -22.36 27.45
C GLN A 445 -2.44 -23.88 27.68
N GLU A 446 -3.20 -24.54 26.82
CA GLU A 446 -3.38 -26.01 26.83
C GLU A 446 -2.13 -26.77 26.31
N GLY A 447 -1.11 -26.07 25.83
CA GLY A 447 0.18 -26.63 25.46
C GLY A 447 0.23 -27.27 24.06
N PHE A 448 -0.64 -26.82 23.16
CA PHE A 448 -0.52 -27.10 21.73
C PHE A 448 0.67 -26.35 21.13
N THR A 449 1.32 -26.97 20.15
CA THR A 449 2.53 -26.41 19.53
C THR A 449 2.48 -26.44 18.00
N HIS A 450 1.54 -27.19 17.42
CA HIS A 450 1.42 -27.38 15.97
C HIS A 450 -0.01 -27.09 15.51
N VAL A 451 -0.13 -26.59 14.30
CA VAL A 451 -1.40 -26.45 13.57
C VAL A 451 -1.25 -27.18 12.26
N LEU A 452 -2.16 -28.10 11.95
CA LEU A 452 -2.27 -28.69 10.61
C LEU A 452 -3.57 -28.22 9.95
N LEU A 453 -3.44 -27.38 8.93
CA LEU A 453 -4.57 -26.91 8.15
C LEU A 453 -4.86 -27.89 7.01
N LEU A 454 -6.06 -28.44 7.03
CA LEU A 454 -6.62 -29.34 6.01
C LEU A 454 -7.51 -28.50 5.08
N GLY A 455 -6.99 -28.11 3.91
CA GLY A 455 -7.64 -27.12 3.05
C GLY A 455 -7.23 -27.22 1.59
N MET A 456 -7.95 -26.50 0.72
CA MET A 456 -7.68 -26.43 -0.72
C MET A 456 -7.94 -25.01 -1.24
N GLY A 457 -7.10 -24.54 -2.16
CA GLY A 457 -7.28 -23.25 -2.83
C GLY A 457 -7.31 -22.08 -1.84
N GLY A 458 -8.35 -21.25 -1.93
CA GLY A 458 -8.45 -20.02 -1.11
C GLY A 458 -8.60 -20.30 0.39
N SER A 459 -8.98 -21.53 0.76
CA SER A 459 -9.06 -21.99 2.14
C SER A 459 -7.70 -22.39 2.75
N SER A 460 -6.62 -22.42 1.96
CA SER A 460 -5.26 -22.79 2.43
C SER A 460 -4.14 -21.86 1.96
N LEU A 461 -4.23 -21.26 0.76
CA LEU A 461 -3.13 -20.51 0.14
C LEU A 461 -2.73 -19.25 0.92
N ALA A 462 -3.69 -18.43 1.36
CA ALA A 462 -3.37 -17.24 2.15
C ALA A 462 -2.70 -17.60 3.49
N ALA A 463 -3.15 -18.68 4.13
CA ALA A 463 -2.55 -19.19 5.36
C ALA A 463 -1.12 -19.71 5.13
N GLU A 464 -0.85 -20.34 3.98
CA GLU A 464 0.49 -20.76 3.59
C GLU A 464 1.42 -19.57 3.37
N VAL A 465 0.95 -18.54 2.66
CA VAL A 465 1.70 -17.30 2.45
C VAL A 465 2.11 -16.71 3.80
N LEU A 466 1.14 -16.54 4.71
CA LEU A 466 1.39 -16.00 6.04
C LEU A 466 2.37 -16.87 6.84
N SER A 467 2.19 -18.21 6.83
CA SER A 467 3.10 -19.16 7.51
C SER A 467 4.56 -19.02 7.05
N LEU A 468 4.77 -18.92 5.73
CA LEU A 468 6.12 -18.82 5.17
C LEU A 468 6.72 -17.43 5.35
N SER A 469 5.93 -16.38 5.21
CA SER A 469 6.42 -15.00 5.28
C SER A 469 6.67 -14.49 6.71
N PHE A 470 5.93 -15.00 7.71
CA PHE A 470 6.14 -14.67 9.13
C PHE A 470 7.10 -15.65 9.83
N ARG A 471 7.68 -16.61 9.12
CA ARG A 471 8.62 -17.58 9.71
C ARG A 471 9.82 -16.84 10.33
N GLY A 472 10.00 -17.00 11.65
CA GLY A 472 11.07 -16.34 12.40
C GLY A 472 10.77 -14.88 12.79
N TYR A 473 9.60 -14.37 12.42
CA TYR A 473 9.12 -13.04 12.79
C TYR A 473 8.08 -13.10 13.93
N SER A 474 7.24 -14.14 13.98
CA SER A 474 6.25 -14.36 15.05
C SER A 474 6.61 -15.54 15.96
N GLU A 475 6.18 -15.45 17.22
CA GLU A 475 6.30 -16.52 18.22
C GLU A 475 4.91 -17.13 18.47
N GLY A 476 4.56 -18.15 17.68
CA GLY A 476 3.29 -18.88 17.81
C GLY A 476 3.42 -20.37 17.51
N LEU A 477 2.31 -21.01 17.15
CA LEU A 477 2.30 -22.43 16.79
C LEU A 477 2.92 -22.65 15.41
N ASN A 478 3.53 -23.83 15.22
CA ASN A 478 4.05 -24.23 13.92
C ASN A 478 2.91 -24.59 12.96
N LEU A 479 2.60 -23.71 12.02
CA LEU A 479 1.52 -23.87 11.04
C LEU A 479 2.00 -24.59 9.78
N SER A 480 1.47 -25.80 9.56
CA SER A 480 1.65 -26.60 8.34
C SER A 480 0.35 -26.69 7.54
N ILE A 481 0.49 -26.79 6.21
CA ILE A 481 -0.63 -26.87 5.27
C ILE A 481 -0.61 -28.24 4.60
N LEU A 482 -1.75 -28.94 4.62
CA LEU A 482 -1.98 -30.11 3.79
C LEU A 482 -3.03 -29.79 2.73
N ASP A 483 -2.54 -29.59 1.51
CA ASP A 483 -3.36 -29.29 0.33
C ASP A 483 -3.07 -30.23 -0.87
N SER A 484 -2.56 -31.43 -0.59
CA SER A 484 -2.36 -32.47 -1.59
C SER A 484 -2.83 -33.84 -1.10
N THR A 485 -3.48 -34.58 -2.00
CA THR A 485 -3.93 -35.95 -1.78
C THR A 485 -2.83 -36.97 -2.04
N ASP A 486 -1.60 -36.55 -2.32
CA ASP A 486 -0.46 -37.46 -2.48
C ASP A 486 -0.15 -38.18 -1.16
N PRO A 487 -0.16 -39.53 -1.13
CA PRO A 487 0.15 -40.31 0.07
C PRO A 487 1.45 -39.93 0.77
N ARG A 488 2.48 -39.51 0.03
CA ARG A 488 3.78 -39.14 0.59
C ARG A 488 3.70 -37.79 1.33
N GLN A 489 2.86 -36.87 0.87
CA GLN A 489 2.60 -35.61 1.56
C GLN A 489 1.70 -35.79 2.79
N LEU A 490 0.71 -36.67 2.69
CA LEU A 490 -0.10 -37.07 3.85
C LEU A 490 0.78 -37.64 4.97
N LYS A 491 1.66 -38.58 4.62
CA LYS A 491 2.62 -39.18 5.56
C LYS A 491 3.56 -38.14 6.17
N PHE A 492 4.10 -37.23 5.34
CA PHE A 492 4.93 -36.14 5.84
C PHE A 492 4.18 -35.24 6.83
N ALA A 493 2.92 -34.92 6.55
CA ALA A 493 2.09 -34.14 7.46
C ALA A 493 1.85 -34.88 8.80
N GLU A 494 1.53 -36.18 8.75
CA GLU A 494 1.36 -37.02 9.94
C GLU A 494 2.65 -37.11 10.79
N GLU A 495 3.81 -37.29 10.16
CA GLU A 495 5.10 -37.39 10.86
C GLU A 495 5.55 -36.07 11.53
N ASN A 496 5.15 -34.92 10.96
CA ASN A 496 5.53 -33.59 11.47
C ASN A 496 4.46 -32.93 12.34
N CYS A 497 3.30 -33.57 12.52
CA CYS A 497 2.20 -33.07 13.35
C CYS A 497 1.85 -34.07 14.45
N PRO A 498 2.56 -34.02 15.61
CA PRO A 498 2.37 -35.01 16.67
C PRO A 498 0.96 -34.98 17.27
N ASN A 499 0.37 -36.17 17.43
CA ASN A 499 -0.91 -36.35 18.12
C ASN A 499 -0.83 -35.81 19.56
N GLY A 500 -1.91 -35.18 20.02
CA GLY A 500 -1.95 -34.54 21.35
C GLY A 500 -1.30 -33.15 21.43
N LYS A 501 -0.53 -32.74 20.40
CA LYS A 501 0.15 -31.43 20.32
C LYS A 501 -0.26 -30.59 19.12
N THR A 502 -1.09 -31.17 18.24
CA THR A 502 -1.57 -30.56 17.00
C THR A 502 -3.04 -30.18 17.12
N ILE A 503 -3.37 -28.95 16.74
CA ILE A 503 -4.75 -28.55 16.44
C ILE A 503 -4.97 -28.65 14.91
N TYR A 504 -6.04 -29.32 14.50
CA TYR A 504 -6.39 -29.51 13.10
C TYR A 504 -7.42 -28.47 12.68
N ILE A 505 -7.13 -27.70 11.62
CA ILE A 505 -8.08 -26.76 11.04
C ILE A 505 -8.69 -27.39 9.80
N VAL A 506 -9.97 -27.75 9.85
CA VAL A 506 -10.70 -28.20 8.66
C VAL A 506 -11.27 -26.97 7.96
N SER A 507 -10.72 -26.64 6.81
CA SER A 507 -10.97 -25.36 6.14
C SER A 507 -11.64 -25.59 4.79
N SER A 508 -12.95 -25.32 4.71
CA SER A 508 -13.70 -25.43 3.46
C SER A 508 -14.92 -24.52 3.47
N LYS A 509 -14.95 -23.56 2.53
CA LYS A 509 -16.10 -22.68 2.34
C LYS A 509 -17.40 -23.45 2.06
N SER A 510 -17.38 -24.37 1.08
CA SER A 510 -18.57 -25.16 0.72
C SER A 510 -18.89 -26.29 1.69
N GLY A 511 -17.91 -26.69 2.52
CA GLY A 511 -17.95 -27.86 3.39
C GLY A 511 -17.84 -29.21 2.66
N GLY A 512 -18.02 -29.28 1.34
CA GLY A 512 -18.08 -30.52 0.56
C GLY A 512 -16.86 -30.82 -0.32
N THR A 513 -15.75 -30.10 -0.16
CA THR A 513 -14.54 -30.30 -0.98
C THR A 513 -13.99 -31.72 -0.76
N THR A 514 -13.90 -32.53 -1.82
CA THR A 514 -13.57 -33.97 -1.75
C THR A 514 -12.27 -34.23 -1.00
N GLU A 515 -11.24 -33.46 -1.27
CA GLU A 515 -9.91 -33.63 -0.69
C GLU A 515 -9.91 -33.30 0.81
N VAL A 516 -10.57 -32.19 1.19
CA VAL A 516 -10.72 -31.81 2.60
C VAL A 516 -11.51 -32.86 3.37
N GLN A 517 -12.56 -33.42 2.75
CA GLN A 517 -13.32 -34.53 3.32
C GLN A 517 -12.46 -35.80 3.49
N ALA A 518 -11.58 -36.11 2.53
CA ALA A 518 -10.66 -37.23 2.66
C ALA A 518 -9.66 -37.02 3.82
N PHE A 519 -9.08 -35.83 3.93
CA PHE A 519 -8.19 -35.49 5.05
C PHE A 519 -8.89 -35.55 6.39
N LEU A 520 -10.09 -34.94 6.51
CA LEU A 520 -10.90 -34.98 7.73
C LEU A 520 -11.13 -36.42 8.17
N LYS A 521 -11.61 -37.28 7.27
CA LYS A 521 -11.90 -38.68 7.62
C LYS A 521 -10.64 -39.43 8.09
N TYR A 522 -9.50 -39.20 7.44
CA TYR A 522 -8.23 -39.82 7.83
C TYR A 522 -7.75 -39.34 9.20
N PHE A 523 -7.54 -38.04 9.38
CA PHE A 523 -6.99 -37.49 10.62
C PHE A 523 -7.96 -37.61 11.80
N TYR A 524 -9.27 -37.54 11.56
CA TYR A 524 -10.24 -37.80 12.63
C TYR A 524 -10.16 -39.25 13.11
N LEU A 525 -9.98 -40.23 12.21
CA LEU A 525 -9.76 -41.62 12.61
C LEU A 525 -8.46 -41.77 13.41
N GLN A 526 -7.35 -41.14 12.98
CA GLN A 526 -6.10 -41.17 13.74
C GLN A 526 -6.28 -40.59 15.15
N MET A 527 -7.00 -39.48 15.27
CA MET A 527 -7.30 -38.86 16.55
C MET A 527 -8.31 -39.66 17.39
N GLN A 528 -9.22 -40.39 16.76
CA GLN A 528 -10.12 -41.31 17.45
C GLN A 528 -9.35 -42.51 18.02
N ILE A 529 -8.35 -43.02 17.29
CA ILE A 529 -7.45 -44.07 17.78
C ILE A 529 -6.62 -43.56 18.98
N PHE A 530 -6.17 -42.30 18.93
CA PHE A 530 -5.34 -41.69 19.98
C PHE A 530 -6.12 -41.24 21.23
N ALA A 531 -7.25 -40.54 21.05
CA ALA A 531 -7.99 -39.85 22.11
C ALA A 531 -9.44 -40.36 22.33
N GLY A 532 -9.88 -41.37 21.57
CA GLY A 532 -11.24 -41.92 21.70
C GLY A 532 -12.32 -40.89 21.36
N ASP A 533 -13.35 -40.80 22.22
CA ASP A 533 -14.49 -39.90 22.06
C ASP A 533 -14.13 -38.41 22.15
N GLU A 534 -12.92 -38.09 22.62
CA GLU A 534 -12.42 -36.72 22.77
C GLU A 534 -11.69 -36.21 21.51
N ALA A 535 -11.67 -36.99 20.42
CA ALA A 535 -11.01 -36.63 19.16
C ALA A 535 -11.42 -35.24 18.66
N GLY A 536 -12.72 -34.89 18.75
CA GLY A 536 -13.25 -33.59 18.34
C GLY A 536 -12.57 -32.37 18.99
N LYS A 537 -12.02 -32.50 20.21
CA LYS A 537 -11.32 -31.41 20.90
C LYS A 537 -10.05 -30.94 20.18
N TYR A 538 -9.53 -31.75 19.26
CA TYR A 538 -8.34 -31.45 18.46
C TYR A 538 -8.68 -30.81 17.11
N PHE A 539 -9.95 -30.59 16.81
CA PHE A 539 -10.39 -30.03 15.53
C PHE A 539 -11.14 -28.71 15.72
N ILE A 540 -10.90 -27.80 14.79
CA ILE A 540 -11.78 -26.66 14.52
C ILE A 540 -12.21 -26.67 13.06
N ALA A 541 -13.32 -26.00 12.77
CA ALA A 541 -13.78 -25.77 11.41
C ALA A 541 -13.74 -24.28 11.07
N ILE A 542 -13.35 -23.95 9.84
CA ILE A 542 -13.56 -22.64 9.21
C ILE A 542 -14.42 -22.88 7.96
N THR A 543 -15.65 -22.34 7.97
CA THR A 543 -16.65 -22.64 6.94
C THR A 543 -17.76 -21.58 6.90
N ASP A 544 -18.58 -21.56 5.85
CA ASP A 544 -19.77 -20.73 5.82
C ASP A 544 -20.86 -21.30 6.77
N PRO A 545 -21.76 -20.46 7.30
CA PRO A 545 -22.93 -20.91 8.04
C PRO A 545 -23.78 -21.93 7.26
N GLY A 546 -24.23 -23.00 7.95
CA GLY A 546 -25.17 -23.99 7.41
C GLY A 546 -24.59 -25.01 6.43
N THR A 547 -23.27 -25.09 6.29
CA THR A 547 -22.60 -26.06 5.40
C THR A 547 -22.58 -27.47 5.98
N GLU A 548 -22.26 -28.45 5.13
CA GLU A 548 -22.02 -29.83 5.56
C GLU A 548 -20.88 -29.92 6.59
N LEU A 549 -19.82 -29.13 6.43
CA LEU A 549 -18.72 -29.10 7.41
C LEU A 549 -19.18 -28.51 8.75
N SER A 550 -20.05 -27.50 8.75
CA SER A 550 -20.66 -26.98 9.99
C SER A 550 -21.46 -28.08 10.71
N ARG A 551 -22.27 -28.85 9.98
CA ARG A 551 -23.01 -30.00 10.54
C ARG A 551 -22.06 -31.08 11.09
N GLN A 552 -21.07 -31.49 10.30
CA GLN A 552 -20.08 -32.49 10.70
C GLN A 552 -19.28 -32.05 11.93
N ALA A 553 -18.86 -30.78 11.98
CA ALA A 553 -18.13 -30.24 13.13
C ALA A 553 -18.96 -30.34 14.42
N ASN A 554 -20.27 -30.08 14.36
CA ASN A 554 -21.15 -30.27 15.51
C ASN A 554 -21.32 -31.75 15.88
N GLU A 555 -21.54 -32.63 14.89
CA GLU A 555 -21.70 -34.08 15.11
C GLU A 555 -20.45 -34.74 15.69
N LEU A 556 -19.28 -34.32 15.21
CA LEU A 556 -17.96 -34.78 15.64
C LEU A 556 -17.43 -34.00 16.86
N LYS A 557 -18.25 -33.12 17.46
CA LYS A 557 -17.94 -32.33 18.66
C LYS A 557 -16.62 -31.57 18.54
N PHE A 558 -16.42 -30.90 17.41
CA PHE A 558 -15.27 -30.01 17.21
C PHE A 558 -15.23 -28.96 18.30
N ARG A 559 -14.03 -28.58 18.69
CA ARG A 559 -13.81 -27.58 19.74
C ARG A 559 -14.46 -26.25 19.40
N LYS A 560 -14.34 -25.83 18.14
CA LYS A 560 -14.85 -24.53 17.67
C LYS A 560 -15.17 -24.52 16.19
N ILE A 561 -16.15 -23.70 15.81
CA ILE A 561 -16.47 -23.36 14.43
C ILE A 561 -16.32 -21.85 14.30
N PHE A 562 -15.45 -21.41 13.41
CA PHE A 562 -15.37 -20.01 12.98
C PHE A 562 -16.16 -19.86 11.69
N TYR A 563 -17.19 -19.02 11.72
CA TYR A 563 -17.98 -18.74 10.52
C TYR A 563 -17.35 -17.63 9.69
N ALA A 564 -17.21 -17.89 8.39
CA ALA A 564 -16.82 -16.88 7.43
C ALA A 564 -18.05 -16.11 6.90
N ASP A 565 -17.80 -14.99 6.22
CA ASP A 565 -18.84 -14.25 5.50
C ASP A 565 -19.14 -14.94 4.15
N PRO A 566 -20.38 -15.47 3.94
CA PRO A 566 -20.77 -16.11 2.68
C PRO A 566 -20.62 -15.19 1.46
N SER A 567 -20.67 -13.87 1.69
CA SER A 567 -20.55 -12.85 0.66
C SER A 567 -19.12 -12.64 0.14
N VAL A 568 -18.13 -13.33 0.71
CA VAL A 568 -16.71 -13.24 0.30
C VAL A 568 -16.29 -14.49 -0.47
N GLY A 569 -16.00 -14.40 -1.77
CA GLY A 569 -15.51 -15.55 -2.56
C GLY A 569 -14.25 -16.20 -1.95
N GLY A 570 -14.08 -17.52 -2.10
CA GLY A 570 -12.99 -18.25 -1.43
C GLY A 570 -11.58 -17.74 -1.77
N ARG A 571 -11.31 -17.35 -3.02
CA ARG A 571 -10.01 -16.76 -3.40
C ARG A 571 -9.83 -15.29 -2.97
N PHE A 572 -10.88 -14.65 -2.45
CA PHE A 572 -10.90 -13.29 -1.91
C PHE A 572 -11.01 -13.28 -0.37
N SER A 573 -10.77 -14.42 0.28
CA SER A 573 -11.04 -14.59 1.72
C SER A 573 -9.80 -14.43 2.61
N ALA A 574 -8.69 -13.91 2.07
CA ALA A 574 -7.42 -13.77 2.80
C ALA A 574 -7.58 -12.90 4.07
N LEU A 575 -8.47 -11.90 4.03
CA LEU A 575 -8.73 -10.96 5.12
C LEU A 575 -9.97 -11.32 5.95
N THR A 576 -10.39 -12.59 5.93
CA THR A 576 -11.51 -13.13 6.72
C THR A 576 -11.01 -14.19 7.72
N ALA A 577 -11.92 -14.87 8.43
CA ALA A 577 -11.58 -15.99 9.30
C ALA A 577 -10.65 -17.03 8.64
N PHE A 578 -10.76 -17.26 7.32
CA PHE A 578 -9.89 -18.19 6.58
C PHE A 578 -8.41 -17.84 6.63
N GLY A 579 -8.05 -16.55 6.63
CA GLY A 579 -6.66 -16.11 6.79
C GLY A 579 -6.31 -15.73 8.22
N LEU A 580 -7.23 -15.08 8.94
CA LEU A 580 -6.95 -14.48 10.25
C LEU A 580 -6.84 -15.49 11.38
N VAL A 581 -7.65 -16.56 11.38
CA VAL A 581 -7.54 -17.63 12.39
C VAL A 581 -6.18 -18.32 12.33
N PRO A 582 -5.71 -18.83 11.16
CA PRO A 582 -4.37 -19.41 11.09
C PRO A 582 -3.26 -18.38 11.36
N ALA A 583 -3.42 -17.11 10.96
CA ALA A 583 -2.44 -16.05 11.25
C ALA A 583 -2.27 -15.82 12.75
N ALA A 584 -3.38 -15.72 13.50
CA ALA A 584 -3.30 -15.53 14.95
C ALA A 584 -2.66 -16.72 15.65
N LEU A 585 -2.96 -17.96 15.23
CA LEU A 585 -2.33 -19.17 15.78
C LEU A 585 -0.83 -19.23 15.45
N LEU A 586 -0.41 -18.69 14.31
CA LEU A 586 1.01 -18.50 13.95
C LEU A 586 1.71 -17.42 14.80
N GLY A 587 0.95 -16.63 15.57
CA GLY A 587 1.46 -15.56 16.42
C GLY A 587 1.51 -14.18 15.76
N VAL A 588 0.83 -14.00 14.62
CA VAL A 588 0.70 -12.67 13.97
C VAL A 588 -0.20 -11.78 14.83
N GLU A 589 0.22 -10.54 15.05
CA GLU A 589 -0.61 -9.51 15.69
C GLU A 589 -1.66 -9.00 14.68
N ILE A 590 -2.84 -9.61 14.71
CA ILE A 590 -3.89 -9.41 13.70
C ILE A 590 -4.52 -8.01 13.73
N GLU A 591 -4.43 -7.27 14.84
CA GLU A 591 -4.92 -5.89 14.90
C GLU A 591 -4.06 -4.97 14.04
N THR A 592 -2.74 -4.96 14.24
CA THR A 592 -1.75 -4.23 13.44
C THR A 592 -1.87 -4.61 11.97
N PHE A 593 -1.99 -5.91 11.68
CA PHE A 593 -2.17 -6.41 10.31
C PHE A 593 -3.42 -5.80 9.63
N LEU A 594 -4.57 -5.80 10.32
CA LEU A 594 -5.81 -5.27 9.78
C LEU A 594 -5.85 -3.74 9.73
N GLN A 595 -5.29 -3.02 10.71
CA GLN A 595 -5.25 -1.56 10.70
C GLN A 595 -4.43 -1.03 9.51
N LYS A 596 -3.24 -1.59 9.26
CA LYS A 596 -2.43 -1.26 8.07
C LYS A 596 -3.17 -1.56 6.76
N THR A 597 -3.86 -2.71 6.72
CA THR A 597 -4.66 -3.09 5.55
C THR A 597 -5.83 -2.13 5.31
N LYS A 598 -6.51 -1.73 6.37
CA LYS A 598 -7.62 -0.78 6.36
C LYS A 598 -7.19 0.60 5.87
N GLU A 599 -6.05 1.10 6.33
CA GLU A 599 -5.46 2.35 5.84
C GLU A 599 -5.23 2.30 4.33
N PHE A 600 -4.64 1.22 3.83
CA PHE A 600 -4.49 1.02 2.39
C PHE A 600 -5.83 0.90 1.66
N ALA A 601 -6.78 0.14 2.19
CA ALA A 601 -8.10 -0.05 1.57
C ALA A 601 -8.87 1.27 1.43
N ASN A 602 -8.69 2.22 2.35
CA ASN A 602 -9.24 3.57 2.22
C ASN A 602 -8.71 4.31 0.97
N THR A 603 -7.49 4.02 0.50
CA THR A 603 -6.94 4.60 -0.74
C THR A 603 -7.60 4.07 -2.02
N CYS A 604 -8.42 3.01 -1.90
CA CYS A 604 -9.15 2.42 -3.02
C CYS A 604 -10.66 2.75 -3.02
N ARG A 605 -11.15 3.48 -2.00
CA ARG A 605 -12.58 3.78 -1.78
C ARG A 605 -13.08 4.99 -2.60
N PRO A 606 -14.41 5.14 -2.77
CA PRO A 606 -15.00 6.34 -3.36
C PRO A 606 -14.58 7.60 -2.58
N GLY A 607 -14.37 8.70 -3.31
CA GLY A 607 -13.82 9.94 -2.76
C GLY A 607 -12.30 10.08 -2.96
N VAL A 608 -11.60 8.98 -3.23
CA VAL A 608 -10.24 9.02 -3.78
C VAL A 608 -10.33 9.18 -5.30
N ALA A 609 -9.55 10.11 -5.86
CA ALA A 609 -9.51 10.33 -7.30
C ALA A 609 -9.08 9.04 -8.03
N THR A 610 -9.72 8.74 -9.17
CA THR A 610 -9.49 7.49 -9.91
C THR A 610 -8.01 7.28 -10.27
N GLY A 611 -7.32 8.34 -10.71
CA GLY A 611 -5.89 8.28 -11.03
C GLY A 611 -4.94 8.16 -9.82
N ARG A 612 -5.45 8.28 -8.59
CA ARG A 612 -4.69 8.08 -7.34
C ARG A 612 -4.89 6.68 -6.75
N ASN A 613 -5.89 5.93 -7.24
CA ASN A 613 -6.27 4.62 -6.73
C ASN A 613 -5.25 3.53 -7.16
N PRO A 614 -4.49 2.95 -6.21
CA PRO A 614 -3.41 2.01 -6.55
C PRO A 614 -3.91 0.64 -7.04
N GLY A 615 -5.05 0.16 -6.54
CA GLY A 615 -5.64 -1.11 -6.99
C GLY A 615 -6.19 -0.99 -8.40
N LEU A 616 -6.88 0.12 -8.70
CA LEU A 616 -7.41 0.40 -10.04
C LEU A 616 -6.30 0.54 -11.07
N GLY A 617 -5.25 1.33 -10.76
CA GLY A 617 -4.11 1.50 -11.66
C GLY A 617 -3.44 0.19 -12.03
N LEU A 618 -3.18 -0.69 -11.04
CA LEU A 618 -2.63 -2.02 -11.28
C LEU A 618 -3.57 -2.88 -12.16
N GLY A 619 -4.88 -2.90 -11.85
CA GLY A 619 -5.86 -3.66 -12.63
C GLY A 619 -5.95 -3.21 -14.09
N VAL A 620 -5.90 -1.91 -14.34
CA VAL A 620 -5.87 -1.35 -15.70
C VAL A 620 -4.60 -1.76 -16.44
N ILE A 621 -3.43 -1.67 -15.80
CA ILE A 621 -2.16 -2.09 -16.43
C ILE A 621 -2.24 -3.55 -16.87
N LEU A 622 -2.68 -4.44 -15.99
CA LEU A 622 -2.77 -5.88 -16.29
C LEU A 622 -3.74 -6.17 -17.43
N ALA A 623 -4.90 -5.51 -17.45
CA ALA A 623 -5.90 -5.72 -18.49
C ALA A 623 -5.47 -5.17 -19.86
N GLU A 624 -4.94 -3.94 -19.90
CA GLU A 624 -4.48 -3.31 -21.14
C GLU A 624 -3.23 -4.04 -21.71
N ALA A 625 -2.34 -4.52 -20.84
CA ALA A 625 -1.24 -5.41 -21.24
C ALA A 625 -1.78 -6.69 -21.90
N ALA A 626 -2.71 -7.39 -21.24
CA ALA A 626 -3.31 -8.61 -21.78
C ALA A 626 -4.05 -8.38 -23.11
N GLN A 627 -4.76 -7.26 -23.27
CA GLN A 627 -5.43 -6.90 -24.53
C GLN A 627 -4.45 -6.65 -25.69
N LYS A 628 -3.20 -6.29 -25.40
CA LYS A 628 -2.11 -6.17 -26.37
C LYS A 628 -1.34 -7.46 -26.61
N GLY A 629 -1.75 -8.58 -25.99
CA GLY A 629 -1.04 -9.84 -26.06
C GLY A 629 0.16 -9.94 -25.11
N ILE A 630 0.25 -9.03 -24.13
CA ILE A 630 1.20 -9.11 -23.00
C ILE A 630 0.46 -9.70 -21.79
N ASP A 631 0.00 -10.94 -21.92
CA ASP A 631 -0.87 -11.62 -20.97
C ASP A 631 -0.10 -12.52 -19.98
N LYS A 632 1.23 -12.60 -20.05
CA LYS A 632 2.06 -13.43 -19.16
C LYS A 632 2.59 -12.59 -18.01
N LEU A 633 1.94 -12.71 -16.85
CA LEU A 633 2.33 -12.00 -15.65
C LEU A 633 3.37 -12.80 -14.87
N THR A 634 4.63 -12.36 -14.95
CA THR A 634 5.76 -12.99 -14.29
C THR A 634 5.96 -12.40 -12.91
N ILE A 635 5.88 -13.23 -11.88
CA ILE A 635 6.01 -12.80 -10.50
C ILE A 635 7.42 -13.12 -10.00
N ILE A 636 8.16 -12.09 -9.63
CA ILE A 636 9.47 -12.18 -9.01
C ILE A 636 9.33 -11.63 -7.59
N ALA A 637 9.36 -12.52 -6.59
CA ALA A 637 9.26 -12.13 -5.19
C ALA A 637 10.48 -12.65 -4.42
N GLU A 638 11.08 -11.77 -3.62
CA GLU A 638 12.21 -12.12 -2.75
C GLU A 638 11.72 -12.84 -1.49
N GLU A 639 12.61 -13.62 -0.87
CA GLU A 639 12.30 -14.23 0.42
C GLU A 639 12.12 -13.13 1.50
N PRO A 640 11.19 -13.31 2.45
CA PRO A 640 10.36 -14.50 2.68
C PRO A 640 8.98 -14.45 1.97
N TYR A 641 8.80 -13.58 0.97
CA TYR A 641 7.50 -13.32 0.31
C TYR A 641 7.30 -14.11 -0.98
N ARG A 642 8.23 -15.02 -1.31
CA ARG A 642 8.18 -15.84 -2.53
C ARG A 642 6.85 -16.59 -2.70
N SER A 643 6.26 -17.09 -1.61
CA SER A 643 4.98 -17.81 -1.62
C SER A 643 3.78 -16.95 -2.03
N PHE A 644 3.88 -15.62 -1.97
CA PHE A 644 2.80 -14.72 -2.38
C PHE A 644 2.39 -14.94 -3.83
N GLY A 645 3.34 -15.25 -4.71
CA GLY A 645 3.07 -15.56 -6.11
C GLY A 645 2.15 -16.77 -6.29
N SER A 646 2.26 -17.79 -5.44
CA SER A 646 1.38 -18.96 -5.48
C SER A 646 -0.09 -18.63 -5.13
N TRP A 647 -0.32 -17.65 -4.26
CA TRP A 647 -1.67 -17.15 -3.99
C TRP A 647 -2.19 -16.29 -5.14
N LEU A 648 -1.34 -15.43 -5.72
CA LEU A 648 -1.68 -14.63 -6.91
C LEU A 648 -2.07 -15.51 -8.10
N GLU A 649 -1.40 -16.65 -8.29
CA GLU A 649 -1.76 -17.60 -9.34
C GLU A 649 -3.23 -18.01 -9.26
N GLN A 650 -3.72 -18.34 -8.06
CA GLN A 650 -5.13 -18.65 -7.88
C GLN A 650 -6.01 -17.43 -8.16
N LEU A 651 -5.72 -16.31 -7.50
CA LEU A 651 -6.57 -15.14 -7.58
C LEU A 651 -6.77 -14.70 -9.04
N ILE A 652 -5.68 -14.61 -9.80
CA ILE A 652 -5.68 -14.07 -11.16
C ILE A 652 -6.21 -15.10 -12.15
N ALA A 653 -5.72 -16.34 -12.11
CA ALA A 653 -6.10 -17.35 -13.11
C ALA A 653 -7.56 -17.79 -12.96
N GLU A 654 -8.06 -17.96 -11.73
CA GLU A 654 -9.47 -18.33 -11.52
C GLU A 654 -10.42 -17.17 -11.85
N SER A 655 -10.02 -15.93 -11.58
CA SER A 655 -10.89 -14.78 -11.83
C SER A 655 -10.95 -14.44 -13.32
N SER A 656 -9.79 -14.36 -13.98
CA SER A 656 -9.70 -13.87 -15.36
C SER A 656 -9.82 -14.95 -16.45
N GLY A 657 -9.46 -16.21 -16.14
CA GLY A 657 -9.30 -17.30 -17.11
C GLY A 657 -10.60 -17.91 -17.61
N LYS A 658 -11.41 -17.14 -18.34
CA LYS A 658 -12.76 -17.49 -18.80
C LYS A 658 -13.07 -16.91 -20.17
N LEU A 659 -14.01 -17.52 -20.88
CA LEU A 659 -14.51 -17.02 -22.18
C LEU A 659 -13.39 -16.78 -23.21
N GLY A 660 -12.33 -17.59 -23.19
CA GLY A 660 -11.18 -17.45 -24.09
C GLY A 660 -10.27 -16.26 -23.77
N LYS A 661 -10.46 -15.61 -22.62
CA LYS A 661 -9.65 -14.50 -22.09
C LYS A 661 -8.97 -14.94 -20.80
N GLY A 662 -7.93 -14.21 -20.41
CA GLY A 662 -7.27 -14.43 -19.13
C GLY A 662 -5.87 -13.82 -19.08
N ILE A 663 -5.38 -13.64 -17.87
CA ILE A 663 -3.98 -13.34 -17.59
C ILE A 663 -3.35 -14.65 -17.11
N VAL A 664 -2.17 -14.99 -17.61
CA VAL A 664 -1.40 -16.18 -17.24
C VAL A 664 -0.41 -15.78 -16.15
N PRO A 665 -0.70 -16.04 -14.86
CA PRO A 665 0.26 -15.81 -13.80
C PRO A 665 1.35 -16.89 -13.86
N ILE A 666 2.59 -16.46 -13.63
CA ILE A 666 3.78 -17.30 -13.71
C ILE A 666 4.55 -17.12 -12.41
N ASP A 667 4.39 -18.09 -11.51
CA ASP A 667 5.10 -18.12 -10.23
C ASP A 667 6.41 -18.91 -10.32
N ILE A 668 7.45 -18.44 -9.62
CA ILE A 668 8.73 -19.13 -9.42
C ILE A 668 9.35 -19.67 -10.73
N GLU A 669 9.33 -18.88 -11.81
CA GLU A 669 10.02 -19.29 -13.04
C GLU A 669 11.55 -19.12 -12.88
N PRO A 670 12.36 -20.11 -13.31
CA PRO A 670 13.81 -19.97 -13.28
C PRO A 670 14.30 -18.81 -14.14
N PHE A 671 15.24 -18.02 -13.62
CA PHE A 671 15.90 -16.99 -14.42
C PHE A 671 16.70 -17.61 -15.58
N VAL A 672 16.50 -17.03 -16.77
CA VAL A 672 17.26 -17.33 -17.99
C VAL A 672 17.88 -16.04 -18.54
N ASN A 673 18.71 -16.16 -19.58
CA ASN A 673 19.24 -14.99 -20.29
C ASN A 673 18.10 -14.12 -20.82
N ILE A 674 18.28 -12.81 -20.79
CA ILE A 674 17.22 -11.86 -21.13
C ILE A 674 16.66 -12.07 -22.55
N ASP A 675 17.52 -12.43 -23.51
CA ASP A 675 17.15 -12.70 -24.92
C ASP A 675 16.24 -13.94 -25.11
N ILE A 676 16.05 -14.75 -24.05
CA ILE A 676 15.15 -15.91 -24.08
C ILE A 676 13.70 -15.51 -23.76
N TYR A 677 13.49 -14.42 -23.03
CA TYR A 677 12.14 -13.98 -22.70
C TYR A 677 11.44 -13.38 -23.91
N SER A 678 10.24 -13.91 -24.18
CA SER A 678 9.32 -13.37 -25.18
C SER A 678 8.74 -12.03 -24.73
N GLN A 679 8.33 -11.21 -25.70
CA GLN A 679 7.78 -9.86 -25.47
C GLN A 679 6.29 -9.86 -25.05
N ASP A 680 5.71 -11.03 -24.79
CA ASP A 680 4.34 -11.20 -24.30
C ASP A 680 4.23 -11.14 -22.77
N ARG A 681 5.28 -10.65 -22.10
CA ARG A 681 5.43 -10.69 -20.65
C ARG A 681 5.40 -9.31 -20.01
N ILE A 682 4.72 -9.25 -18.87
CA ILE A 682 4.83 -8.18 -17.89
C ILE A 682 5.38 -8.77 -16.60
N PHE A 683 6.30 -8.06 -15.95
CA PHE A 683 6.94 -8.51 -14.72
C PHE A 683 6.44 -7.70 -13.53
N VAL A 684 6.25 -8.38 -12.41
CA VAL A 684 6.03 -7.78 -11.10
C VAL A 684 7.16 -8.21 -10.19
N TYR A 685 7.76 -7.22 -9.54
CA TYR A 685 8.85 -7.42 -8.61
C TYR A 685 8.44 -7.00 -7.20
N LEU A 686 8.39 -7.95 -6.27
CA LEU A 686 8.24 -7.70 -4.84
C LEU A 686 9.63 -7.72 -4.20
N LYS A 687 10.16 -6.53 -3.95
CA LYS A 687 11.49 -6.27 -3.39
C LYS A 687 11.43 -6.29 -1.87
N ASN A 688 12.40 -6.96 -1.25
CA ASN A 688 12.67 -6.92 0.18
C ASN A 688 14.12 -6.47 0.43
N ASP A 689 15.11 -7.29 0.09
CA ASP A 689 16.53 -6.99 0.28
C ASP A 689 17.24 -6.52 -1.00
N GLY A 690 16.56 -6.60 -2.15
CA GLY A 690 17.08 -6.10 -3.43
C GLY A 690 18.02 -7.06 -4.15
N ILE A 691 18.10 -8.33 -3.77
CA ILE A 691 19.00 -9.31 -4.39
C ILE A 691 18.76 -9.49 -5.90
N PHE A 692 17.56 -9.20 -6.41
CA PHE A 692 17.25 -9.29 -7.83
C PHE A 692 17.28 -7.96 -8.58
N GLU A 693 17.63 -6.84 -7.94
CA GLU A 693 17.56 -5.50 -8.53
C GLU A 693 18.37 -5.36 -9.84
N GLN A 694 19.56 -5.97 -9.92
CA GLN A 694 20.35 -5.99 -11.17
C GLN A 694 19.60 -6.70 -12.31
N LYS A 695 19.01 -7.87 -12.05
CA LYS A 695 18.25 -8.63 -13.05
C LYS A 695 17.00 -7.88 -13.49
N ILE A 696 16.34 -7.20 -12.56
CA ILE A 696 15.18 -6.37 -12.87
C ILE A 696 15.57 -5.20 -13.78
N ASN A 697 16.72 -4.57 -13.54
CA ASN A 697 17.23 -3.53 -14.44
C ASN A 697 17.57 -4.08 -15.83
N GLU A 698 18.10 -5.31 -15.94
CA GLU A 698 18.31 -5.99 -17.23
C GLU A 698 16.97 -6.21 -17.97
N ILE A 699 15.92 -6.62 -17.26
CA ILE A 699 14.56 -6.80 -17.80
C ILE A 699 13.98 -5.48 -18.31
N ILE A 700 14.10 -4.39 -17.52
CA ILE A 700 13.66 -3.04 -17.91
C ILE A 700 14.42 -2.57 -19.17
N ASN A 701 15.75 -2.74 -19.19
CA ASN A 701 16.59 -2.30 -20.30
C ASN A 701 16.32 -3.08 -21.60
N ALA A 702 15.84 -4.32 -21.50
CA ALA A 702 15.37 -5.12 -22.64
C ALA A 702 13.97 -4.73 -23.13
N GLY A 703 13.32 -3.75 -22.51
CA GLY A 703 12.04 -3.20 -22.94
C GLY A 703 10.81 -3.96 -22.44
N HIS A 704 10.96 -4.86 -21.47
CA HIS A 704 9.80 -5.50 -20.85
C HIS A 704 9.11 -4.56 -19.85
N PRO A 705 7.77 -4.53 -19.81
CA PRO A 705 7.03 -3.86 -18.76
C PRO A 705 7.33 -4.45 -17.37
N VAL A 706 7.65 -3.59 -16.40
CA VAL A 706 7.93 -3.96 -15.01
C VAL A 706 7.17 -3.06 -14.04
N ILE A 707 6.53 -3.69 -13.07
CA ILE A 707 5.97 -3.03 -11.88
C ILE A 707 6.78 -3.49 -10.67
N SER A 708 7.11 -2.58 -9.76
CA SER A 708 7.85 -2.93 -8.54
C SER A 708 7.12 -2.43 -7.31
N TYR A 709 7.18 -3.22 -6.24
CA TYR A 709 6.72 -2.86 -4.90
C TYR A 709 7.81 -3.21 -3.90
N GLU A 710 8.01 -2.35 -2.91
CA GLU A 710 8.82 -2.65 -1.74
C GLU A 710 7.92 -3.25 -0.67
N LEU A 711 8.34 -4.38 -0.12
CA LEU A 711 7.65 -5.11 0.93
C LEU A 711 8.69 -5.46 1.99
N ASN A 712 8.92 -4.54 2.92
CA ASN A 712 9.99 -4.66 3.93
C ASN A 712 9.45 -5.09 5.30
N ASP A 713 8.15 -4.91 5.53
CA ASP A 713 7.45 -5.28 6.77
C ASP A 713 6.40 -6.37 6.44
N PRO A 714 6.46 -7.57 7.06
CA PRO A 714 5.50 -8.62 6.76
C PRO A 714 4.04 -8.26 7.11
N TYR A 715 3.82 -7.26 7.99
CA TYR A 715 2.46 -6.74 8.23
C TYR A 715 1.86 -6.00 7.02
N GLU A 716 2.68 -5.63 6.04
CA GLU A 716 2.24 -5.10 4.74
C GLU A 716 1.76 -6.21 3.79
N LEU A 717 1.78 -7.50 4.15
CA LEU A 717 1.12 -8.51 3.30
C LEU A 717 -0.39 -8.31 3.20
N GLY A 718 -1.01 -7.76 4.24
CA GLY A 718 -2.45 -7.47 4.26
C GLY A 718 -2.87 -6.45 3.20
N LEU A 719 -2.08 -5.38 3.03
CA LEU A 719 -2.35 -4.39 1.98
C LEU A 719 -2.14 -4.97 0.57
N GLU A 720 -1.17 -5.89 0.40
CA GLU A 720 -0.96 -6.55 -0.89
C GLU A 720 -2.10 -7.54 -1.21
N PHE A 721 -2.61 -8.32 -0.25
CA PHE A 721 -3.82 -9.11 -0.48
C PHE A 721 -4.97 -8.24 -1.01
N PHE A 722 -5.26 -7.11 -0.36
CA PHE A 722 -6.32 -6.20 -0.79
C PHE A 722 -6.04 -5.54 -2.15
N ARG A 723 -4.80 -5.07 -2.39
CA ARG A 723 -4.38 -4.44 -3.66
C ARG A 723 -4.67 -5.37 -4.83
N TRP A 724 -4.25 -6.63 -4.70
CA TRP A 724 -4.35 -7.61 -5.76
C TRP A 724 -5.77 -8.12 -5.97
N GLU A 725 -6.55 -8.27 -4.90
CA GLU A 725 -8.00 -8.53 -4.99
C GLU A 725 -8.69 -7.43 -5.81
N PHE A 726 -8.44 -6.17 -5.46
CA PHE A 726 -9.03 -5.03 -6.16
C PHE A 726 -8.56 -4.93 -7.61
N ALA A 727 -7.25 -5.06 -7.85
CA ALA A 727 -6.67 -5.02 -9.18
C ALA A 727 -7.21 -6.14 -10.08
N THR A 728 -7.34 -7.35 -9.55
CA THR A 728 -7.89 -8.49 -10.31
C THR A 728 -9.36 -8.26 -10.68
N ALA A 729 -10.16 -7.73 -9.75
CA ALA A 729 -11.55 -7.39 -10.02
C ALA A 729 -11.66 -6.31 -11.12
N VAL A 730 -10.85 -5.26 -11.06
CA VAL A 730 -10.80 -4.21 -12.10
C VAL A 730 -10.32 -4.78 -13.44
N ALA A 731 -9.27 -5.61 -13.44
CA ALA A 731 -8.76 -6.22 -14.66
C ALA A 731 -9.83 -7.08 -15.34
N CYS A 732 -10.58 -7.87 -14.58
CA CYS A 732 -11.70 -8.66 -15.10
C CYS A 732 -12.83 -7.79 -15.68
N ALA A 733 -13.13 -6.64 -15.05
CA ALA A 733 -14.12 -5.70 -15.58
C ALA A 733 -13.69 -5.16 -16.94
N VAL A 734 -12.43 -4.75 -17.09
CA VAL A 734 -11.87 -4.26 -18.37
C VAL A 734 -11.79 -5.36 -19.42
N LEU A 735 -11.45 -6.60 -19.02
CA LEU A 735 -11.46 -7.77 -19.90
C LEU A 735 -12.88 -8.22 -20.27
N GLY A 736 -13.92 -7.79 -19.55
CA GLY A 736 -15.30 -8.22 -19.76
C GLY A 736 -15.53 -9.68 -19.38
N VAL A 737 -15.03 -10.09 -18.22
CA VAL A 737 -15.26 -11.42 -17.62
C VAL A 737 -15.71 -11.30 -16.17
N ASN A 738 -16.49 -12.26 -15.69
CA ASN A 738 -16.92 -12.32 -14.31
C ASN A 738 -15.76 -12.75 -13.39
N ALA A 739 -15.32 -11.85 -12.51
CA ALA A 739 -14.23 -12.12 -11.57
C ALA A 739 -14.59 -13.16 -10.50
N PHE A 740 -15.87 -13.43 -10.25
CA PHE A 740 -16.35 -14.08 -9.02
C PHE A 740 -16.93 -15.49 -9.21
N ASP A 741 -17.10 -15.96 -10.45
CA ASP A 741 -17.50 -17.34 -10.76
C ASP A 741 -16.30 -18.23 -11.12
N GLN A 742 -16.55 -19.50 -11.42
CA GLN A 742 -15.54 -20.52 -11.77
C GLN A 742 -16.16 -21.74 -12.49
N PRO A 743 -16.79 -21.55 -13.66
CA PRO A 743 -17.58 -22.60 -14.31
C PRO A 743 -16.75 -23.83 -14.72
N ASP A 744 -15.49 -23.66 -15.10
CA ASP A 744 -14.66 -24.74 -15.66
C ASP A 744 -14.02 -25.65 -14.59
N VAL A 745 -13.97 -25.19 -13.33
CA VAL A 745 -13.57 -26.02 -12.19
C VAL A 745 -14.57 -27.17 -11.96
N GLN A 746 -15.85 -26.94 -12.26
CA GLN A 746 -16.91 -27.92 -12.02
C GLN A 746 -16.87 -29.11 -12.99
N ASP A 747 -16.42 -28.90 -14.24
CA ASP A 747 -16.24 -29.99 -15.22
C ASP A 747 -15.21 -31.00 -14.72
N ASN A 748 -14.05 -30.50 -14.26
CA ASN A 748 -13.01 -31.35 -13.68
C ASN A 748 -13.53 -32.16 -12.48
N LYS A 749 -14.24 -31.52 -11.54
CA LYS A 749 -14.86 -32.20 -10.39
C LYS A 749 -15.82 -33.32 -10.83
N THR A 750 -16.58 -33.08 -11.90
CA THR A 750 -17.53 -34.06 -12.42
C THR A 750 -16.80 -35.27 -13.02
N ARG A 751 -15.73 -35.05 -13.78
CA ARG A 751 -14.92 -36.11 -14.38
C ARG A 751 -14.17 -36.93 -13.34
N THR A 752 -13.57 -36.29 -12.34
CA THR A 752 -12.96 -36.99 -11.21
C THR A 752 -13.98 -37.89 -10.50
N LYS A 753 -15.21 -37.41 -10.25
CA LYS A 753 -16.28 -38.24 -9.66
C LYS A 753 -16.65 -39.43 -10.55
N GLN A 754 -16.70 -39.25 -11.87
CA GLN A 754 -16.93 -40.34 -12.81
C GLN A 754 -15.82 -41.39 -12.73
N LYS A 755 -14.55 -40.98 -12.65
CA LYS A 755 -13.40 -41.89 -12.48
C LYS A 755 -13.42 -42.65 -11.16
N ILE A 756 -13.79 -41.98 -10.07
CA ILE A 756 -13.99 -42.64 -8.78
C ILE A 756 -15.09 -43.70 -8.89
N ASN A 757 -16.24 -43.35 -9.46
CA ASN A 757 -17.37 -44.29 -9.62
C ASN A 757 -17.02 -45.48 -10.52
N GLU A 758 -16.25 -45.24 -11.59
CA GLU A 758 -15.73 -46.27 -12.48
C GLU A 758 -14.85 -47.26 -11.70
N PHE A 759 -13.90 -46.75 -10.92
CA PHE A 759 -13.05 -47.59 -10.08
C PHE A 759 -13.84 -48.39 -9.04
N LEU A 760 -14.80 -47.74 -8.35
CA LEU A 760 -15.64 -48.42 -7.37
C LEU A 760 -16.51 -49.52 -7.98
N SER A 761 -16.91 -49.37 -9.25
CA SER A 761 -17.76 -50.34 -9.94
C SER A 761 -16.98 -51.50 -10.55
N PHE A 762 -15.77 -51.24 -11.08
CA PHE A 762 -15.02 -52.20 -11.91
C PHE A 762 -13.66 -52.60 -11.33
N GLY A 763 -13.20 -51.96 -10.25
CA GLY A 763 -11.91 -52.21 -9.61
C GLY A 763 -10.67 -51.71 -10.38
N LYS A 764 -10.87 -51.01 -11.50
CA LYS A 764 -9.82 -50.43 -12.35
C LYS A 764 -10.29 -49.14 -13.01
N TYR A 765 -9.35 -48.29 -13.41
CA TYR A 765 -9.62 -47.09 -14.21
C TYR A 765 -9.49 -47.37 -15.72
N ASN A 766 -10.24 -46.66 -16.55
CA ASN A 766 -9.93 -46.51 -17.96
C ASN A 766 -9.03 -45.30 -18.17
N SER A 767 -7.76 -45.59 -18.48
CA SER A 767 -6.69 -44.61 -18.69
C SER A 767 -6.55 -44.15 -20.15
N GLY A 768 -7.32 -44.74 -21.07
CA GLY A 768 -7.18 -44.56 -22.53
C GLY A 768 -6.15 -45.51 -23.14
N ASP A 769 -5.99 -45.44 -24.47
CA ASP A 769 -4.97 -46.18 -25.20
C ASP A 769 -3.66 -45.38 -25.25
N PRO A 770 -2.51 -45.96 -24.84
CA PRO A 770 -1.23 -45.26 -24.87
C PRO A 770 -0.72 -45.10 -26.30
N VAL A 771 -0.14 -43.94 -26.60
CA VAL A 771 0.56 -43.69 -27.87
C VAL A 771 1.99 -44.24 -27.84
N TRP A 772 2.53 -44.48 -26.64
CA TRP A 772 3.85 -45.05 -26.42
C TRP A 772 3.91 -45.75 -25.07
N ASP A 773 4.51 -46.94 -25.00
CA ASP A 773 4.64 -47.71 -23.76
C ASP A 773 5.97 -48.48 -23.69
N ASN A 774 6.70 -48.36 -22.58
CA ASN A 774 7.87 -49.18 -22.29
C ASN A 774 8.01 -49.51 -20.79
N GLU A 775 9.10 -50.15 -20.39
CA GLU A 775 9.34 -50.55 -18.99
C GLU A 775 9.46 -49.37 -18.00
N LYS A 776 9.76 -48.17 -18.49
CA LYS A 776 10.03 -46.98 -17.67
C LYS A 776 8.85 -46.00 -17.63
N VAL A 777 8.16 -45.80 -18.76
CA VAL A 777 7.16 -44.75 -18.97
C VAL A 777 6.01 -45.24 -19.86
N THR A 778 4.80 -44.76 -19.60
CA THR A 778 3.66 -44.80 -20.53
C THR A 778 3.25 -43.39 -20.92
N ILE A 779 2.97 -43.14 -22.21
CA ILE A 779 2.61 -41.83 -22.73
C ILE A 779 1.23 -41.87 -23.38
N PHE A 780 0.45 -40.84 -23.09
CA PHE A 780 -0.85 -40.57 -23.72
C PHE A 780 -0.81 -39.18 -24.35
N CYS A 781 -1.28 -39.03 -25.57
CA CYS A 781 -1.32 -37.75 -26.28
C CYS A 781 -2.58 -37.68 -27.13
N ASN A 782 -3.28 -36.54 -27.11
CA ASN A 782 -4.46 -36.36 -27.96
C ASN A 782 -4.12 -35.84 -29.37
N GLN A 783 -2.84 -35.61 -29.65
CA GLN A 783 -2.35 -35.17 -30.96
C GLN A 783 -2.07 -36.41 -31.82
N THR A 784 -3.11 -36.91 -32.48
CA THR A 784 -3.06 -38.19 -33.23
C THR A 784 -2.22 -38.15 -34.50
N ASP A 785 -1.89 -36.95 -34.99
CA ASP A 785 -1.09 -36.76 -36.21
C ASP A 785 0.42 -36.87 -35.97
N LEU A 786 0.86 -37.02 -34.71
CA LEU A 786 2.27 -37.17 -34.37
C LEU A 786 2.74 -38.61 -34.62
N ASP A 787 3.75 -38.78 -35.47
CA ASP A 787 4.46 -40.05 -35.60
C ASP A 787 5.46 -40.23 -34.45
N LEU A 788 4.99 -40.92 -33.40
CA LEU A 788 5.79 -41.25 -32.22
C LEU A 788 6.42 -42.65 -32.30
N SER A 789 6.18 -43.41 -33.37
CA SER A 789 6.70 -44.76 -33.58
C SER A 789 8.24 -44.77 -33.57
N ASP A 790 8.85 -45.77 -32.92
CA ASP A 790 10.31 -45.97 -32.83
C ASP A 790 11.14 -44.78 -32.27
N LYS A 791 10.51 -43.80 -31.59
CA LYS A 791 11.20 -42.63 -31.01
C LYS A 791 11.73 -42.87 -29.61
N LYS A 792 12.84 -42.22 -29.24
CA LYS A 792 13.26 -42.14 -27.85
C LYS A 792 12.39 -41.14 -27.08
N LEU A 793 12.34 -41.31 -25.77
CA LEU A 793 11.53 -40.48 -24.88
C LEU A 793 11.83 -38.97 -24.98
N ASN A 794 13.11 -38.60 -25.06
CA ASN A 794 13.53 -37.22 -25.30
C ASN A 794 13.09 -36.68 -26.67
N GLU A 795 13.09 -37.52 -27.71
CA GLU A 795 12.61 -37.18 -29.05
C GLU A 795 11.09 -36.97 -29.06
N ILE A 796 10.33 -37.77 -28.32
CA ILE A 796 8.87 -37.62 -28.19
C ILE A 796 8.53 -36.26 -27.56
N LEU A 797 9.20 -35.90 -26.47
CA LEU A 797 9.03 -34.60 -25.83
C LEU A 797 9.41 -33.45 -26.77
N GLU A 798 10.52 -33.56 -27.51
CA GLU A 798 10.91 -32.58 -28.52
C GLU A 798 9.88 -32.42 -29.63
N ILE A 799 9.31 -33.52 -30.13
CA ILE A 799 8.24 -33.51 -31.14
C ILE A 799 7.01 -32.78 -30.59
N PHE A 800 6.62 -33.08 -29.34
CA PHE A 800 5.48 -32.44 -28.71
C PHE A 800 5.72 -30.94 -28.49
N LEU A 801 6.91 -30.54 -27.99
CA LEU A 801 7.26 -29.13 -27.77
C LEU A 801 7.26 -28.31 -29.07
N LYS A 802 7.53 -28.92 -30.23
CA LYS A 802 7.42 -28.26 -31.54
C LYS A 802 5.99 -27.86 -31.92
N LEU A 803 4.97 -28.35 -31.22
CA LEU A 803 3.57 -27.93 -31.40
C LEU A 803 3.26 -26.56 -30.78
N ARG A 804 4.22 -25.98 -30.04
CA ARG A 804 4.09 -24.61 -29.54
C ARG A 804 3.88 -23.63 -30.69
N LYS A 805 3.33 -22.47 -30.36
CA LYS A 805 3.21 -21.28 -31.20
C LYS A 805 3.78 -20.08 -30.45
N ASP A 806 4.09 -19.01 -31.18
CA ASP A 806 4.47 -17.75 -30.54
C ASP A 806 3.30 -17.23 -29.70
N GLY A 807 3.58 -16.76 -28.49
CA GLY A 807 2.55 -16.35 -27.52
C GLY A 807 1.87 -17.51 -26.79
N ASP A 808 2.27 -18.77 -27.00
CA ASP A 808 1.85 -19.85 -26.10
C ASP A 808 2.53 -19.77 -24.73
N TYR A 809 1.93 -20.39 -23.73
CA TYR A 809 2.60 -20.82 -22.49
C TYR A 809 2.61 -22.34 -22.38
N ILE A 810 3.58 -22.88 -21.65
CA ILE A 810 3.74 -24.31 -21.41
C ILE A 810 3.49 -24.62 -19.94
N ALA A 811 2.43 -25.35 -19.64
CA ALA A 811 2.07 -25.73 -18.28
C ALA A 811 2.56 -27.14 -17.93
N ILE A 812 3.37 -27.22 -16.87
CA ILE A 812 3.85 -28.48 -16.30
C ILE A 812 2.95 -28.80 -15.10
N ASN A 813 2.10 -29.81 -15.25
CA ASN A 813 1.14 -30.25 -14.24
C ASN A 813 1.65 -31.55 -13.59
N ALA A 814 2.17 -31.48 -12.37
CA ALA A 814 2.80 -32.59 -11.69
C ALA A 814 1.88 -33.20 -10.62
N TYR A 815 1.33 -34.39 -10.88
CA TYR A 815 0.73 -35.27 -9.87
C TYR A 815 1.84 -36.10 -9.23
N LEU A 816 2.78 -35.40 -8.59
CA LEU A 816 3.99 -35.89 -7.95
C LEU A 816 4.08 -35.25 -6.54
N PRO A 817 4.91 -35.75 -5.62
CA PRO A 817 4.96 -35.19 -4.27
C PRO A 817 5.70 -33.85 -4.31
N ARG A 818 5.14 -32.83 -3.66
CA ARG A 818 5.74 -31.49 -3.54
C ARG A 818 6.83 -31.48 -2.46
N ILE A 819 7.97 -32.10 -2.80
CA ILE A 819 9.15 -32.19 -1.94
C ILE A 819 10.37 -31.56 -2.64
N PRO A 820 11.37 -31.04 -1.89
CA PRO A 820 12.48 -30.28 -2.47
C PRO A 820 13.22 -30.99 -3.60
N ALA A 821 13.39 -32.31 -3.51
CA ALA A 821 14.09 -33.09 -4.53
C ALA A 821 13.33 -33.14 -5.87
N ILE A 822 12.00 -33.29 -5.82
CA ILE A 822 11.13 -33.35 -7.01
C ILE A 822 10.90 -31.95 -7.57
N GLU A 823 10.68 -30.95 -6.70
CA GLU A 823 10.58 -29.56 -7.10
C GLU A 823 11.83 -29.10 -7.85
N LYS A 824 13.02 -29.41 -7.34
CA LYS A 824 14.27 -29.11 -8.04
C LYS A 824 14.32 -29.76 -9.43
N GLN A 825 13.92 -31.02 -9.56
CA GLN A 825 13.92 -31.72 -10.86
C GLN A 825 12.94 -31.08 -11.84
N LEU A 826 11.75 -30.69 -11.39
CA LEU A 826 10.75 -30.01 -12.19
C LEU A 826 11.17 -28.59 -12.56
N GLN A 827 11.89 -27.88 -11.69
CA GLN A 827 12.45 -26.56 -12.00
C GLN A 827 13.61 -26.66 -13.00
N ASP A 828 14.51 -27.65 -12.85
CA ASP A 828 15.55 -27.95 -13.84
C ASP A 828 14.91 -28.24 -15.22
N PHE A 829 13.81 -29.02 -15.25
CA PHE A 829 13.02 -29.27 -16.48
C PHE A 829 12.39 -28.00 -17.06
N ARG A 830 11.73 -27.23 -16.21
CA ARG A 830 11.04 -25.99 -16.57
C ARG A 830 12.00 -25.00 -17.22
N GLN A 831 13.19 -24.83 -16.64
CA GLN A 831 14.24 -23.98 -17.21
C GLN A 831 14.68 -24.47 -18.60
N LEU A 832 14.81 -25.78 -18.78
CA LEU A 832 15.16 -26.38 -20.07
C LEU A 832 14.07 -26.09 -21.12
N VAL A 833 12.81 -26.30 -20.76
CA VAL A 833 11.65 -26.05 -21.64
C VAL A 833 11.58 -24.57 -22.02
N LEU A 834 11.71 -23.66 -21.05
CA LEU A 834 11.77 -22.22 -21.29
C LEU A 834 12.92 -21.86 -22.24
N SER A 835 14.12 -22.37 -21.99
CA SER A 835 15.30 -22.06 -22.80
C SER A 835 15.19 -22.57 -24.25
N ARG A 836 14.51 -23.72 -24.46
CA ARG A 836 14.33 -24.30 -25.80
C ARG A 836 13.20 -23.65 -26.59
N THR A 837 12.16 -23.21 -25.90
CA THR A 837 10.93 -22.73 -26.55
C THR A 837 10.78 -21.22 -26.53
N GLN A 838 11.40 -20.50 -25.59
CA GLN A 838 11.16 -19.07 -25.33
C GLN A 838 9.70 -18.75 -24.93
N ASN A 839 8.84 -19.77 -24.81
CA ASN A 839 7.49 -19.64 -24.30
C ASN A 839 7.53 -19.63 -22.78
N ALA A 840 6.70 -18.79 -22.16
CA ALA A 840 6.58 -18.78 -20.70
C ALA A 840 6.12 -20.14 -20.16
N THR A 841 6.60 -20.50 -18.98
CA THR A 841 6.34 -21.81 -18.39
C THR A 841 5.66 -21.68 -17.03
N THR A 842 4.71 -22.56 -16.71
CA THR A 842 4.12 -22.67 -15.36
C THR A 842 4.38 -24.05 -14.77
N LEU A 843 4.41 -24.16 -13.45
CA LEU A 843 4.59 -25.43 -12.74
C LEU A 843 3.57 -25.56 -11.61
N GLY A 844 2.60 -26.45 -11.78
CA GLY A 844 1.55 -26.71 -10.78
C GLY A 844 1.63 -28.13 -10.22
N PHE A 845 1.52 -28.26 -8.89
CA PHE A 845 1.38 -29.57 -8.23
C PHE A 845 -0.09 -29.95 -8.08
N GLY A 846 -0.46 -31.16 -8.50
CA GLY A 846 -1.80 -31.71 -8.39
C GLY A 846 -2.08 -32.25 -6.97
N PRO A 847 -3.34 -32.21 -6.49
CA PRO A 847 -4.51 -31.59 -7.10
C PRO A 847 -4.61 -30.07 -6.87
N ARG A 848 -3.68 -29.42 -6.15
CA ARG A 848 -3.73 -28.00 -5.78
C ARG A 848 -4.00 -27.09 -6.97
N PHE A 849 -3.29 -27.26 -8.10
CA PHE A 849 -3.49 -26.38 -9.28
C PHE A 849 -4.90 -26.46 -9.88
N LEU A 850 -5.66 -27.53 -9.61
CA LEU A 850 -7.05 -27.66 -10.07
C LEU A 850 -7.97 -26.63 -9.40
N HIS A 851 -7.58 -26.15 -8.22
CA HIS A 851 -8.19 -25.06 -7.47
C HIS A 851 -7.32 -23.78 -7.56
N SER A 852 -6.61 -23.60 -8.67
CA SER A 852 -5.96 -22.33 -9.04
C SER A 852 -5.97 -22.14 -10.57
N THR A 853 -4.87 -22.45 -11.25
CA THR A 853 -4.69 -22.26 -12.69
C THR A 853 -5.56 -23.20 -13.54
N GLY A 854 -6.14 -24.24 -12.95
CA GLY A 854 -7.02 -25.18 -13.62
C GLY A 854 -8.18 -24.50 -14.35
N GLN A 855 -8.76 -23.44 -13.80
CA GLN A 855 -9.80 -22.63 -14.45
C GLN A 855 -9.29 -22.02 -15.76
N LEU A 856 -8.13 -21.34 -15.73
CA LEU A 856 -7.47 -20.75 -16.89
C LEU A 856 -7.09 -21.79 -17.94
N HIS A 857 -6.57 -22.95 -17.53
CA HIS A 857 -6.18 -24.02 -18.46
C HIS A 857 -7.33 -24.49 -19.37
N LYS A 858 -8.58 -24.38 -18.89
CA LYS A 858 -9.78 -24.87 -19.57
C LYS A 858 -10.63 -23.75 -20.17
N GLY A 859 -10.85 -22.67 -19.42
CA GLY A 859 -11.68 -21.53 -19.80
C GLY A 859 -10.93 -20.36 -20.44
N GLY A 860 -9.60 -20.29 -20.28
CA GLY A 860 -8.75 -19.22 -20.81
C GLY A 860 -8.46 -19.32 -22.31
N PRO A 861 -7.58 -18.46 -22.85
CA PRO A 861 -7.25 -18.42 -24.27
C PRO A 861 -6.67 -19.76 -24.77
N GLU A 862 -6.80 -20.04 -26.07
CA GLU A 862 -6.30 -21.27 -26.71
C GLU A 862 -4.77 -21.24 -26.97
N ASN A 863 -4.00 -20.82 -25.96
CA ASN A 863 -2.55 -20.61 -26.05
C ASN A 863 -1.76 -21.45 -25.03
N GLY A 864 -2.36 -22.52 -24.49
CA GLY A 864 -1.69 -23.45 -23.57
C GLY A 864 -1.20 -24.73 -24.26
N LEU A 865 0.00 -25.17 -23.89
CA LEU A 865 0.56 -26.49 -24.18
C LEU A 865 0.85 -27.21 -22.86
N PHE A 866 0.31 -28.41 -22.66
CA PHE A 866 0.27 -29.04 -21.33
C PHE A 866 1.11 -30.33 -21.27
N ILE A 867 1.95 -30.43 -20.25
CA ILE A 867 2.74 -31.62 -19.91
C ILE A 867 2.28 -32.09 -18.54
N GLN A 868 1.61 -33.24 -18.47
CA GLN A 868 1.12 -33.82 -17.23
C GLN A 868 2.02 -34.97 -16.79
N PHE A 869 2.60 -34.89 -15.61
CA PHE A 869 3.35 -35.99 -14.98
C PHE A 869 2.50 -36.69 -13.94
N VAL A 870 2.53 -38.02 -13.95
CA VAL A 870 1.84 -38.86 -12.96
C VAL A 870 2.78 -39.98 -12.57
N ASP A 871 2.86 -40.33 -11.29
CA ASP A 871 3.54 -41.53 -10.84
C ASP A 871 2.64 -42.38 -9.93
N THR A 872 3.15 -43.55 -9.53
CA THR A 872 2.50 -44.40 -8.53
C THR A 872 3.26 -44.30 -7.22
N PRO A 873 2.62 -43.92 -6.10
CA PRO A 873 3.27 -43.86 -4.81
C PRO A 873 3.65 -45.27 -4.33
N ASP A 874 4.79 -45.37 -3.64
CA ASP A 874 5.32 -46.61 -3.06
C ASP A 874 4.51 -47.10 -1.85
N GLN A 875 3.91 -46.16 -1.13
CA GLN A 875 2.98 -46.40 -0.03
C GLN A 875 1.66 -45.67 -0.28
N ASP A 876 0.54 -46.31 0.06
CA ASP A 876 -0.80 -45.73 -0.07
C ASP A 876 -1.62 -45.91 1.22
N PHE A 877 -2.61 -45.06 1.43
CA PHE A 877 -3.43 -45.00 2.65
C PHE A 877 -4.91 -45.02 2.29
N GLU A 878 -5.68 -45.90 2.92
CA GLU A 878 -7.14 -45.99 2.73
C GLU A 878 -7.84 -44.76 3.33
N ILE A 879 -8.84 -44.23 2.63
CA ILE A 879 -9.68 -43.13 3.11
C ILE A 879 -10.91 -43.73 3.80
N PRO A 880 -11.09 -43.52 5.12
CA PRO A 880 -12.18 -44.14 5.87
C PRO A 880 -13.55 -43.86 5.23
N GLY A 881 -14.35 -44.92 5.02
CA GLY A 881 -15.71 -44.82 4.51
C GLY A 881 -15.86 -44.28 3.07
N MET A 882 -14.78 -44.21 2.27
CA MET A 882 -14.86 -43.82 0.84
C MET A 882 -14.62 -44.97 -0.14
N GLY A 883 -14.16 -46.14 0.34
CA GLY A 883 -13.89 -47.31 -0.51
C GLY A 883 -12.71 -47.11 -1.47
N LEU A 884 -11.82 -46.17 -1.15
CA LEU A 884 -10.76 -45.68 -2.02
C LEU A 884 -9.58 -45.20 -1.15
N SER A 885 -8.37 -45.31 -1.67
CA SER A 885 -7.14 -44.80 -1.06
C SER A 885 -6.75 -43.43 -1.63
N PHE A 886 -5.84 -42.72 -0.96
CA PHE A 886 -5.34 -41.41 -1.38
C PHE A 886 -4.63 -41.45 -2.74
N GLY A 887 -3.79 -42.46 -3.00
CA GLY A 887 -3.12 -42.64 -4.29
C GLY A 887 -4.12 -42.89 -5.43
N LYS A 888 -5.17 -43.67 -5.17
CA LYS A 888 -6.29 -43.86 -6.11
C LYS A 888 -7.05 -42.55 -6.35
N LEU A 889 -7.26 -41.73 -5.30
CA LEU A 889 -7.91 -40.41 -5.45
C LEU A 889 -7.08 -39.47 -6.32
N LEU A 890 -5.78 -39.39 -6.06
CA LEU A 890 -4.83 -38.59 -6.83
C LEU A 890 -4.83 -39.02 -8.30
N TYR A 891 -4.80 -40.32 -8.58
CA TYR A 891 -4.85 -40.84 -9.95
C TYR A 891 -6.18 -40.51 -10.65
N ALA A 892 -7.32 -40.64 -9.96
CA ALA A 892 -8.61 -40.23 -10.50
C ALA A 892 -8.69 -38.73 -10.80
N GLN A 893 -8.03 -37.89 -9.99
CA GLN A 893 -7.90 -36.45 -10.23
C GLN A 893 -7.03 -36.15 -11.46
N ALA A 894 -5.92 -36.89 -11.66
CA ALA A 894 -5.07 -36.76 -12.84
C ALA A 894 -5.79 -37.12 -14.14
N LEU A 895 -6.51 -38.25 -14.14
CA LEU A 895 -7.33 -38.68 -15.27
C LEU A 895 -8.45 -37.68 -15.58
N GLY A 896 -9.14 -37.19 -14.56
CA GLY A 896 -10.21 -36.21 -14.71
C GLY A 896 -9.73 -34.90 -15.36
N ASP A 897 -8.55 -34.43 -14.96
CA ASP A 897 -7.93 -33.23 -15.54
C ASP A 897 -7.48 -33.45 -16.99
N TYR A 898 -6.84 -34.59 -17.27
CA TYR A 898 -6.45 -34.97 -18.63
C TYR A 898 -7.67 -35.00 -19.56
N GLU A 899 -8.75 -35.66 -19.16
CA GLU A 899 -9.98 -35.72 -19.96
C GLU A 899 -10.63 -34.37 -20.13
N ALA A 900 -10.62 -33.50 -19.11
CA ALA A 900 -11.13 -32.13 -19.23
C ALA A 900 -10.37 -31.34 -20.31
N LEU A 901 -9.03 -31.44 -20.31
CA LEU A 901 -8.17 -30.76 -21.28
C LEU A 901 -8.36 -31.32 -22.70
N VAL A 902 -8.42 -32.65 -22.85
CA VAL A 902 -8.67 -33.29 -24.15
C VAL A 902 -10.04 -32.89 -24.72
N ASN A 903 -11.09 -32.86 -23.89
CA ASN A 903 -12.43 -32.45 -24.34
C ASN A 903 -12.52 -30.97 -24.73
N ARG A 904 -11.57 -30.15 -24.27
CA ARG A 904 -11.41 -28.74 -24.68
C ARG A 904 -10.44 -28.57 -25.84
N ASN A 905 -10.05 -29.66 -26.51
CA ASN A 905 -9.07 -29.69 -27.60
C ASN A 905 -7.72 -29.06 -27.23
N ARG A 906 -7.35 -29.07 -25.94
CA ARG A 906 -6.05 -28.57 -25.50
C ARG A 906 -4.96 -29.53 -25.96
N ARG A 907 -3.79 -28.99 -26.32
CA ARG A 907 -2.62 -29.79 -26.69
C ARG A 907 -1.99 -30.34 -25.42
N ILE A 908 -2.15 -31.63 -25.14
CA ILE A 908 -1.67 -32.26 -23.90
C ILE A 908 -0.94 -33.58 -24.14
N ILE A 909 0.19 -33.74 -23.46
CA ILE A 909 0.89 -35.02 -23.28
C ILE A 909 0.83 -35.40 -21.80
N ARG A 910 0.37 -36.62 -21.50
CA ARG A 910 0.43 -37.23 -20.16
C ARG A 910 1.51 -38.30 -20.15
N ILE A 911 2.37 -38.22 -19.14
CA ILE A 911 3.55 -39.07 -18.96
C ILE A 911 3.43 -39.75 -17.61
N GLU A 912 3.15 -41.05 -17.65
CA GLU A 912 3.06 -41.90 -16.46
C GLU A 912 4.44 -42.55 -16.18
N LEU A 913 5.03 -42.20 -15.05
CA LEU A 913 6.33 -42.69 -14.60
C LEU A 913 6.17 -44.04 -13.89
N LYS A 914 6.82 -45.09 -14.40
CA LYS A 914 6.85 -46.43 -13.76
C LYS A 914 8.09 -46.62 -12.89
N LYS A 915 9.27 -46.46 -13.50
CA LYS A 915 10.59 -46.66 -12.86
C LYS A 915 11.61 -45.57 -13.21
N SER A 916 11.23 -44.62 -14.05
CA SER A 916 12.08 -43.48 -14.44
C SER A 916 11.90 -42.30 -13.51
N ASN A 917 12.96 -41.52 -13.38
CA ASN A 917 12.90 -40.18 -12.85
C ASN A 917 12.59 -39.17 -13.98
N ILE A 918 12.11 -37.98 -13.62
CA ILE A 918 11.86 -36.88 -14.55
C ILE A 918 13.14 -36.55 -15.36
N LYS A 919 14.32 -36.60 -14.73
CA LYS A 919 15.61 -36.40 -15.41
C LYS A 919 15.89 -37.37 -16.55
N ASP A 920 15.36 -38.59 -16.48
CA ASP A 920 15.54 -39.59 -17.52
C ASP A 920 14.75 -39.27 -18.81
N LEU A 921 13.87 -38.26 -18.76
CA LEU A 921 12.98 -37.92 -19.86
C LEU A 921 13.61 -36.95 -20.88
N TRP A 922 14.66 -36.21 -20.51
CA TRP A 922 15.25 -35.15 -21.36
C TRP A 922 16.79 -35.17 -21.45
N ILE A 923 17.43 -36.14 -20.82
CA ILE A 923 18.85 -36.52 -21.04
C ILE A 923 18.86 -37.62 -22.09
#